data_AF-A0AA39PR93-F1
#
_entry.id   AF-A0AA39PR93-F1
#
_cell.length_a   1.000
_cell.length_b   1.000
_cell.length_c   1.000
_cell.angle_alpha   90.00
_cell.angle_beta   90.00
_cell.angle_gamma   90.00
#
_symmetry.space_group_name_H-M   'P 1'
#
loop_
_entity.id
_entity.type
_entity.pdbx_description
1 polymer ?
#
loop_
_entity_poly.entity_id
_entity_poly.type
_entity_poly.pdbx_seq_one_letter_code
_entity_poly.pdbx_strand_id
1 'polypeptide(L)'
;MVFGRSKAKAPPPRSDVIVVHDSDSEPEGRGGKFLSKRQKVASGKAPPTTGAKVHIDRTKNVHLKGRKRFNADFEDTKQIVKDGGFLVHGWRITKFRPGDDEGSMEVVIEDSHIPDASISLTMLVDDTSEYPKNHTVFCYSSDSELDTRTTELVNEIAISPARPIVDTLERFLTSLAGKKYQEIDMEDEDDSGDEEYVGMDYDDDYTAMSKVATYSHSRLHWDFIEAVGAGYRPGFIPFGGDDFCLTISLPVITLSESIPARALMAWDRRLLSRSQHLTLLISGHSGMYPSLSSDGAYSSTARRAGVQLKFQVGLCGQYKPSTVNAREAVRRYGLVLQDAEDEVRIQKEKELAAAMSFYDADVDMDEEVVPAVPEVVVEEEDDEGRFDKFSLSSSLESLLDQSFLKVVRLRRQFDLGWAGAELLFAEIEKSQMTAEDVYRFKTKEIKAAEKEEQKLNRTLPHDPLRGLGKSEDINLPLTAFSYLIRRLTLCTRYCIVCHNKLTTNFEALKPYVCDSKLCSYQYYSLNRGPSLEYEIIHNPQTVDLLISLTYSGAAEGVLDEPLPIGMGLRVPIPDKTMLVQPPTPRGPAAYPGAFLASVTAAPSPSIITPRREPVPDNHGLCDFDDLDIFQMRASIAAMINTLPPVEDMKKHLERKVKPGKSKPRLRELDPTVLPAAWQILRWCVASCTAYLEPITSGAELVTNLDPSWRQFRFSVGAPDAEAKFQAAVAQSQALNVNAAKYPSLFAFHGSSLRNWHSIIRHGLWYKEVANGRAYGHGVYLAKDGQISMGHYAGGNSTMWRKSKICPNACVALAEVVNLPEKFVSSNPYFVIADTTWIVCRYLLVKCPADATATAPVVDKTIPFVKLDPKHPLTLSNNKISIPEPGYTIKLLLQDRQRDLVVQEPDEEDQRIFNYVERETITVDDDDDDGHEFYYDDEAMIVSDPKGKGKAPVPAASSSKKKAKPADDWKHDPKWVGFVIDKLMPPPTDSARSATMAVQRELRSMLKEQEAANSLRELGWYMPPDFIGDNLFQWIVEMHSFDPSLPIAKDLKTAGVNSIIFEIRFPPTFPLAPPFFRILTPRFLPFIHGGGGHVTGGGSICMDLLTSDGWLPSYSIPAVIMQIKLAISNLDPRPARLANDWQREYQVYEALEGYKRAAATHGWQVPVGIEKLVR
;
A
#
# COMPACT_ATOMS: atom_id res chain seq x y z
N MET A 1 13.33 -7.70 -64.96
CA MET A 1 13.98 -8.27 -66.18
C MET A 1 14.33 -9.74 -65.93
N VAL A 2 14.83 -10.47 -66.93
CA VAL A 2 15.10 -11.94 -66.97
C VAL A 2 16.38 -12.21 -67.78
N PHE A 3 17.06 -13.38 -67.76
CA PHE A 3 16.75 -14.76 -67.34
C PHE A 3 17.79 -15.27 -66.30
N GLY A 4 17.90 -16.54 -65.86
CA GLY A 4 17.30 -17.84 -66.26
C GLY A 4 17.73 -18.98 -65.30
N ARG A 5 17.00 -20.12 -65.20
CA ARG A 5 17.09 -21.34 -66.04
C ARG A 5 18.40 -22.16 -65.89
N SER A 6 18.42 -23.51 -65.86
CA SER A 6 17.35 -24.55 -65.76
C SER A 6 17.90 -26.00 -65.84
N LYS A 7 17.12 -26.98 -65.32
CA LYS A 7 16.96 -28.42 -65.73
C LYS A 7 17.50 -29.51 -64.78
N ALA A 8 16.99 -30.77 -64.77
CA ALA A 8 15.61 -31.34 -64.89
C ALA A 8 15.62 -32.89 -65.04
N LYS A 9 14.48 -33.55 -64.75
CA LYS A 9 14.04 -34.96 -64.99
C LYS A 9 14.22 -35.96 -63.81
N ALA A 10 13.38 -36.99 -63.65
CA ALA A 10 11.97 -37.23 -64.06
C ALA A 10 11.37 -38.48 -63.35
N PRO A 11 10.04 -38.55 -63.09
CA PRO A 11 9.28 -39.69 -62.55
C PRO A 11 8.41 -40.31 -63.69
N PRO A 12 7.13 -40.76 -63.55
CA PRO A 12 6.31 -41.26 -62.42
C PRO A 12 6.07 -42.79 -62.61
N PRO A 13 4.86 -43.44 -62.69
CA PRO A 13 3.43 -43.03 -62.71
C PRO A 13 2.79 -43.11 -61.29
N ARG A 14 1.50 -43.30 -60.92
CA ARG A 14 0.08 -43.39 -61.42
C ARG A 14 -0.81 -43.44 -60.11
N SER A 15 -2.14 -43.24 -59.99
CA SER A 15 -3.27 -42.64 -60.75
C SER A 15 -4.58 -42.83 -59.96
N ASP A 16 -5.69 -42.09 -60.14
CA ASP A 16 -5.96 -40.75 -60.71
C ASP A 16 -7.42 -40.31 -60.34
N VAL A 17 -7.59 -39.08 -59.84
CA VAL A 17 -8.61 -38.06 -60.22
C VAL A 17 -10.14 -38.38 -60.24
N ILE A 18 -10.95 -37.49 -59.63
CA ILE A 18 -12.18 -36.84 -60.20
C ILE A 18 -12.71 -35.72 -59.26
N VAL A 19 -13.53 -34.80 -59.80
CA VAL A 19 -14.05 -33.53 -59.22
C VAL A 19 -15.54 -33.37 -59.61
N VAL A 20 -16.37 -32.58 -58.89
CA VAL A 20 -17.43 -31.65 -59.43
C VAL A 20 -18.34 -31.01 -58.34
N HIS A 21 -19.00 -29.92 -58.75
CA HIS A 21 -19.74 -28.83 -58.09
C HIS A 21 -21.12 -29.07 -57.40
N ASP A 22 -21.44 -28.15 -56.47
CA ASP A 22 -22.66 -27.33 -56.24
C ASP A 22 -24.10 -27.87 -56.00
N SER A 23 -24.84 -27.02 -55.26
CA SER A 23 -26.27 -26.63 -55.35
C SER A 23 -27.32 -27.16 -54.33
N ASP A 24 -27.88 -26.18 -53.61
CA ASP A 24 -29.29 -25.91 -53.22
C ASP A 24 -30.22 -26.99 -52.62
N SER A 25 -30.75 -26.71 -51.42
CA SER A 25 -32.21 -26.50 -51.17
C SER A 25 -32.55 -26.16 -49.71
N GLU A 26 -33.63 -25.39 -49.51
CA GLU A 26 -34.19 -24.93 -48.21
C GLU A 26 -35.36 -25.86 -47.72
N PRO A 27 -36.31 -25.43 -46.85
CA PRO A 27 -36.22 -25.09 -45.41
C PRO A 27 -37.24 -25.86 -44.52
N GLU A 28 -37.48 -25.36 -43.29
CA GLU A 28 -38.62 -25.63 -42.37
C GLU A 28 -38.64 -26.99 -41.64
N GLY A 29 -39.29 -27.13 -40.45
CA GLY A 29 -40.10 -26.17 -39.71
C GLY A 29 -40.38 -26.57 -38.24
N ARG A 30 -41.04 -25.66 -37.49
CA ARG A 30 -41.28 -25.75 -36.03
C ARG A 30 -42.24 -26.87 -35.60
N GLY A 31 -42.07 -27.37 -34.37
CA GLY A 31 -43.22 -27.78 -33.53
C GLY A 31 -43.03 -29.03 -32.65
N GLY A 32 -42.84 -28.86 -31.34
CA GLY A 32 -42.82 -29.97 -30.38
C GLY A 32 -44.18 -30.29 -29.75
N LYS A 33 -44.35 -31.51 -29.22
CA LYS A 33 -45.42 -31.85 -28.26
C LYS A 33 -45.10 -33.10 -27.42
N PHE A 34 -45.84 -33.27 -26.33
CA PHE A 34 -45.58 -34.20 -25.22
C PHE A 34 -46.16 -35.63 -25.40
N LEU A 35 -45.57 -36.58 -24.66
CA LEU A 35 -46.19 -37.75 -24.00
C LEU A 35 -46.67 -38.99 -24.81
N SER A 36 -45.81 -40.03 -24.77
CA SER A 36 -45.99 -41.21 -23.89
C SER A 36 -46.30 -42.61 -24.47
N LYS A 37 -45.94 -43.63 -23.67
CA LYS A 37 -46.36 -45.05 -23.65
C LYS A 37 -45.90 -45.99 -24.79
N ARG A 38 -45.03 -46.94 -24.42
CA ARG A 38 -45.50 -48.28 -23.98
C ARG A 38 -44.45 -49.08 -23.19
N GLN A 39 -44.93 -50.05 -22.42
CA GLN A 39 -44.12 -51.01 -21.65
C GLN A 39 -43.92 -52.33 -22.42
N LYS A 40 -42.79 -53.01 -22.22
CA LYS A 40 -42.67 -54.40 -21.68
C LYS A 40 -41.18 -54.80 -21.63
N VAL A 41 -40.59 -55.10 -20.47
CA VAL A 41 -40.66 -56.32 -19.62
C VAL A 41 -39.57 -57.35 -19.94
N ALA A 42 -38.61 -57.43 -19.00
CA ALA A 42 -37.81 -58.58 -18.54
C ALA A 42 -37.00 -59.46 -19.53
N SER A 43 -35.67 -59.42 -19.34
CA SER A 43 -34.81 -60.60 -19.30
C SER A 43 -33.67 -60.36 -18.29
N GLY A 44 -33.51 -61.21 -17.28
CA GLY A 44 -32.50 -61.01 -16.22
C GLY A 44 -31.13 -61.63 -16.53
N LYS A 45 -30.07 -61.07 -15.96
CA LYS A 45 -28.74 -61.70 -15.80
C LYS A 45 -28.04 -61.15 -14.54
N ALA A 46 -27.00 -61.86 -14.09
CA ALA A 46 -26.31 -61.68 -12.81
C ALA A 46 -25.51 -60.34 -12.71
N PRO A 47 -25.15 -59.88 -11.49
CA PRO A 47 -24.56 -58.56 -11.29
C PRO A 47 -23.08 -58.48 -11.72
N PRO A 48 -22.63 -57.37 -12.31
CA PRO A 48 -21.21 -57.10 -12.54
C PRO A 48 -20.55 -56.56 -11.26
N THR A 49 -19.78 -57.41 -10.58
CA THR A 49 -18.98 -57.04 -9.40
C THR A 49 -17.69 -56.31 -9.79
N THR A 50 -17.79 -55.06 -10.22
CA THR A 50 -16.67 -54.12 -10.35
C THR A 50 -17.16 -52.71 -10.06
N GLY A 51 -16.53 -52.01 -9.11
CA GLY A 51 -16.88 -50.63 -8.77
C GLY A 51 -16.54 -49.68 -9.93
N ALA A 52 -17.56 -49.18 -10.62
CA ALA A 52 -17.38 -48.09 -11.57
C ALA A 52 -17.01 -46.81 -10.80
N LYS A 53 -15.88 -46.17 -11.15
CA LYS A 53 -15.60 -44.79 -10.70
C LYS A 53 -16.76 -43.90 -11.17
N VAL A 54 -17.38 -43.16 -10.25
CA VAL A 54 -18.33 -42.12 -10.63
C VAL A 54 -17.54 -40.99 -11.29
N HIS A 55 -17.87 -40.70 -12.54
CA HIS A 55 -17.18 -39.66 -13.31
C HIS A 55 -17.71 -38.30 -12.91
N ILE A 56 -17.07 -37.67 -11.92
CA ILE A 56 -17.41 -36.31 -11.49
C ILE A 56 -16.89 -35.33 -12.55
N ASP A 57 -17.78 -34.53 -13.14
CA ASP A 57 -17.41 -33.40 -13.98
C ASP A 57 -16.99 -32.22 -13.11
N ARG A 58 -15.67 -32.10 -12.87
CA ARG A 58 -15.07 -30.98 -12.12
C ARG A 58 -15.15 -29.63 -12.87
N THR A 59 -15.38 -29.64 -14.19
CA THR A 59 -15.38 -28.44 -15.06
C THR A 59 -16.72 -27.70 -15.06
N LYS A 60 -17.83 -28.44 -14.93
CA LYS A 60 -19.23 -27.97 -15.01
C LYS A 60 -19.49 -26.56 -14.46
N ASN A 61 -19.04 -26.31 -13.22
CA ASN A 61 -19.35 -25.08 -12.48
C ASN A 61 -18.23 -24.03 -12.51
N VAL A 62 -17.12 -24.24 -13.25
CA VAL A 62 -15.92 -23.35 -13.24
C VAL A 62 -16.20 -21.90 -13.62
N HIS A 63 -17.24 -21.66 -14.42
CA HIS A 63 -17.72 -20.33 -14.79
C HIS A 63 -18.37 -19.53 -13.63
N LEU A 64 -18.68 -20.16 -12.49
CA LEU A 64 -19.28 -19.53 -11.32
C LEU A 64 -18.21 -19.18 -10.26
N LYS A 65 -18.48 -18.12 -9.47
CA LYS A 65 -17.63 -17.70 -8.33
C LYS A 65 -18.46 -17.36 -7.09
N GLY A 66 -17.85 -17.43 -5.91
CA GLY A 66 -18.45 -17.11 -4.62
C GLY A 66 -19.71 -17.92 -4.30
N ARG A 67 -20.67 -17.31 -3.60
CA ARG A 67 -21.85 -17.99 -3.05
C ARG A 67 -22.69 -18.72 -4.10
N LYS A 68 -22.65 -18.28 -5.36
CA LYS A 68 -23.28 -18.97 -6.50
C LYS A 68 -22.58 -20.28 -6.86
N ARG A 69 -21.25 -20.32 -6.80
CA ARG A 69 -20.41 -21.51 -7.02
C ARG A 69 -20.51 -22.49 -5.85
N PHE A 70 -20.53 -21.99 -4.62
CA PHE A 70 -20.77 -22.79 -3.41
C PHE A 70 -22.12 -23.51 -3.48
N ASN A 71 -23.22 -22.78 -3.71
CA ASN A 71 -24.55 -23.37 -3.81
C ASN A 71 -24.68 -24.40 -4.94
N ALA A 72 -23.99 -24.19 -6.07
CA ALA A 72 -24.01 -25.12 -7.21
C ALA A 72 -23.27 -26.43 -6.88
N ASP A 73 -22.05 -26.34 -6.37
CA ASP A 73 -21.26 -27.51 -5.98
C ASP A 73 -21.91 -28.28 -4.82
N PHE A 74 -22.55 -27.58 -3.89
CA PHE A 74 -23.27 -28.19 -2.79
C PHE A 74 -24.45 -29.05 -3.29
N GLU A 75 -25.31 -28.52 -4.16
CA GLU A 75 -26.46 -29.27 -4.68
C GLU A 75 -26.02 -30.40 -5.63
N ASP A 76 -24.92 -30.22 -6.36
CA ASP A 76 -24.31 -31.27 -7.19
C ASP A 76 -23.72 -32.41 -6.34
N THR A 77 -22.96 -32.08 -5.29
CA THR A 77 -22.42 -33.07 -4.32
C THR A 77 -23.55 -33.86 -3.68
N LYS A 78 -24.59 -33.15 -3.23
CA LYS A 78 -25.81 -33.70 -2.65
C LYS A 78 -26.53 -34.64 -3.60
N GLN A 79 -26.60 -34.33 -4.90
CA GLN A 79 -27.18 -35.21 -5.91
C GLN A 79 -26.31 -36.45 -6.16
N ILE A 80 -24.98 -36.32 -6.24
CA ILE A 80 -24.03 -37.45 -6.37
C ILE A 80 -24.15 -38.44 -5.20
N VAL A 81 -24.27 -37.93 -3.96
CA VAL A 81 -24.50 -38.75 -2.76
C VAL A 81 -25.87 -39.45 -2.83
N LYS A 82 -26.92 -38.73 -3.25
CA LYS A 82 -28.30 -39.23 -3.35
C LYS A 82 -28.49 -40.30 -4.42
N ASP A 83 -27.71 -40.25 -5.50
CA ASP A 83 -27.62 -41.30 -6.53
C ASP A 83 -26.71 -42.47 -6.10
N GLY A 84 -26.23 -42.47 -4.85
CA GLY A 84 -25.44 -43.55 -4.24
C GLY A 84 -23.97 -43.60 -4.66
N GLY A 85 -23.46 -42.51 -5.25
CA GLY A 85 -22.23 -42.50 -6.04
C GLY A 85 -20.93 -42.14 -5.31
N PHE A 86 -20.98 -41.47 -4.15
CA PHE A 86 -19.77 -40.99 -3.47
C PHE A 86 -19.08 -42.10 -2.65
N LEU A 87 -18.25 -42.90 -3.33
CA LEU A 87 -17.48 -44.02 -2.78
C LEU A 87 -16.00 -43.85 -3.12
N VAL A 88 -15.15 -43.67 -2.10
CA VAL A 88 -13.71 -43.44 -2.27
C VAL A 88 -12.92 -44.45 -1.42
N HIS A 89 -12.13 -45.30 -2.09
CA HIS A 89 -11.23 -46.29 -1.51
C HIS A 89 -11.78 -47.29 -0.46
N GLY A 90 -13.10 -47.34 -0.24
CA GLY A 90 -13.76 -48.19 0.74
C GLY A 90 -14.80 -47.43 1.57
N TRP A 91 -14.65 -46.11 1.68
CA TRP A 91 -15.54 -45.25 2.45
C TRP A 91 -16.64 -44.64 1.57
N ARG A 92 -17.86 -44.61 2.09
CA ARG A 92 -19.07 -44.13 1.41
C ARG A 92 -19.67 -42.98 2.19
N ILE A 93 -20.03 -41.89 1.50
CA ILE A 93 -20.93 -40.88 2.09
C ILE A 93 -22.37 -41.38 1.96
N THR A 94 -23.09 -41.48 3.08
CA THR A 94 -24.49 -41.97 3.12
C THR A 94 -25.50 -40.87 3.45
N LYS A 95 -25.07 -39.80 4.13
CA LYS A 95 -25.87 -38.59 4.40
C LYS A 95 -25.06 -37.37 3.97
N PHE A 96 -25.66 -36.47 3.18
CA PHE A 96 -25.12 -35.14 2.90
C PHE A 96 -26.27 -34.13 2.91
N ARG A 97 -26.21 -33.12 3.78
CA ARG A 97 -27.30 -32.15 4.03
C ARG A 97 -26.75 -30.77 4.42
N PRO A 98 -27.53 -29.68 4.25
CA PRO A 98 -27.13 -28.39 4.82
C PRO A 98 -27.22 -28.46 6.35
N GLY A 99 -26.29 -27.82 7.04
CA GLY A 99 -26.39 -27.58 8.48
C GLY A 99 -27.20 -26.31 8.79
N ASP A 100 -27.14 -25.86 10.05
CA ASP A 100 -27.91 -24.71 10.53
C ASP A 100 -27.37 -23.35 10.04
N ASP A 101 -26.06 -23.24 9.81
CA ASP A 101 -25.38 -22.00 9.42
C ASP A 101 -25.16 -21.86 7.90
N GLU A 102 -25.11 -20.61 7.41
CA GLU A 102 -24.76 -20.32 6.02
C GLU A 102 -23.31 -20.74 5.71
N GLY A 103 -23.15 -21.77 4.88
CA GLY A 103 -21.85 -22.37 4.55
C GLY A 103 -21.62 -23.74 5.20
N SER A 104 -22.50 -24.17 6.10
CA SER A 104 -22.40 -25.45 6.81
C SER A 104 -23.02 -26.64 6.06
N MET A 105 -22.44 -27.82 6.24
CA MET A 105 -22.92 -29.09 5.70
C MET A 105 -22.68 -30.26 6.67
N GLU A 106 -23.72 -31.06 6.89
CA GLU A 106 -23.63 -32.35 7.58
C GLU A 106 -23.16 -33.42 6.57
N VAL A 107 -22.23 -34.28 6.99
CA VAL A 107 -21.70 -35.41 6.23
C VAL A 107 -21.66 -36.65 7.13
N VAL A 108 -22.27 -37.76 6.72
CA VAL A 108 -22.08 -39.07 7.41
C VAL A 108 -21.38 -40.02 6.46
N ILE A 109 -20.34 -40.67 6.98
CA ILE A 109 -19.39 -41.51 6.26
C ILE A 109 -19.39 -42.90 6.90
N GLU A 110 -19.51 -43.96 6.08
CA GLU A 110 -19.50 -45.36 6.52
C GLU A 110 -18.38 -46.14 5.81
N ASP A 111 -17.71 -47.07 6.49
CA ASP A 111 -16.82 -48.04 5.84
C ASP A 111 -17.65 -49.17 5.22
N SER A 112 -17.44 -49.46 3.93
CA SER A 112 -18.07 -50.61 3.27
C SER A 112 -17.50 -51.97 3.67
N HIS A 113 -16.43 -52.02 4.48
CA HIS A 113 -15.85 -53.25 5.01
C HIS A 113 -16.25 -53.55 6.47
N ILE A 114 -16.65 -52.55 7.25
CA ILE A 114 -16.98 -52.69 8.68
C ILE A 114 -18.42 -52.20 8.90
N PRO A 115 -19.41 -53.12 9.03
CA PRO A 115 -20.77 -52.71 9.37
C PRO A 115 -20.82 -52.06 10.76
N ASP A 116 -21.73 -51.11 10.92
CA ASP A 116 -21.94 -50.25 12.10
C ASP A 116 -20.78 -49.25 12.42
N ALA A 117 -19.77 -49.11 11.56
CA ALA A 117 -18.76 -48.06 11.66
C ALA A 117 -19.15 -46.82 10.82
N SER A 118 -19.88 -45.87 11.44
CA SER A 118 -20.27 -44.58 10.85
C SER A 118 -19.65 -43.39 11.58
N ILE A 119 -19.17 -42.39 10.85
CA ILE A 119 -18.59 -41.14 11.36
C ILE A 119 -19.46 -39.96 10.89
N SER A 120 -19.93 -39.12 11.83
CA SER A 120 -20.74 -37.94 11.57
C SER A 120 -19.94 -36.65 11.72
N LEU A 121 -19.74 -35.94 10.61
CA LEU A 121 -18.98 -34.69 10.53
C LEU A 121 -19.89 -33.52 10.17
N THR A 122 -19.60 -32.35 10.74
CA THR A 122 -20.11 -31.07 10.26
C THR A 122 -18.94 -30.25 9.72
N MET A 123 -19.05 -29.84 8.45
CA MET A 123 -18.06 -29.01 7.76
C MET A 123 -18.65 -27.61 7.53
N LEU A 124 -17.88 -26.55 7.75
CA LEU A 124 -18.29 -25.16 7.61
C LEU A 124 -17.30 -24.40 6.73
N VAL A 125 -17.77 -23.88 5.60
CA VAL A 125 -17.05 -22.88 4.80
C VAL A 125 -17.17 -21.52 5.47
N ASP A 126 -16.03 -20.87 5.75
CA ASP A 126 -15.94 -19.62 6.52
C ASP A 126 -16.57 -18.39 5.83
N ASP A 127 -16.32 -18.21 4.53
CA ASP A 127 -16.98 -17.22 3.69
C ASP A 127 -17.32 -17.82 2.32
N THR A 128 -18.61 -18.09 2.10
CA THR A 128 -19.09 -18.64 0.82
C THR A 128 -18.86 -17.69 -0.36
N SER A 129 -18.58 -16.40 -0.14
CA SER A 129 -18.31 -15.42 -1.21
C SER A 129 -16.90 -15.47 -1.77
N GLU A 130 -15.91 -15.96 -1.01
CA GLU A 130 -14.52 -16.18 -1.49
C GLU A 130 -14.28 -17.61 -2.05
N TYR A 131 -15.29 -18.49 -1.96
CA TYR A 131 -15.29 -19.84 -2.53
C TYR A 131 -15.15 -19.83 -4.08
N PRO A 132 -14.36 -20.74 -4.70
CA PRO A 132 -13.62 -21.83 -4.08
C PRO A 132 -12.14 -21.50 -3.80
N LYS A 133 -11.62 -20.33 -4.19
CA LYS A 133 -10.16 -20.07 -4.19
C LYS A 133 -9.59 -19.52 -2.88
N ASN A 134 -10.37 -18.83 -2.05
CA ASN A 134 -9.88 -18.15 -0.84
C ASN A 134 -10.78 -18.40 0.40
N HIS A 135 -11.11 -19.66 0.70
CA HIS A 135 -11.95 -20.00 1.86
C HIS A 135 -11.25 -21.05 2.73
N THR A 136 -11.58 -21.09 4.03
CA THR A 136 -11.19 -22.17 4.93
C THR A 136 -12.40 -23.06 5.23
N VAL A 137 -12.15 -24.34 5.46
CA VAL A 137 -13.17 -25.33 5.82
C VAL A 137 -12.90 -25.79 7.24
N PHE A 138 -13.70 -25.35 8.20
CA PHE A 138 -13.68 -25.92 9.54
C PHE A 138 -14.41 -27.26 9.53
N CYS A 139 -13.89 -28.26 10.22
CA CYS A 139 -14.53 -29.56 10.36
C CYS A 139 -14.53 -29.97 11.84
N TYR A 140 -15.64 -30.53 12.29
CA TYR A 140 -15.77 -31.12 13.63
C TYR A 140 -16.72 -32.32 13.60
N SER A 141 -16.63 -33.19 14.60
CA SER A 141 -17.49 -34.37 14.77
C SER A 141 -18.60 -34.09 15.77
N SER A 142 -19.76 -34.73 15.61
CA SER A 142 -20.76 -34.85 16.68
C SER A 142 -20.53 -36.05 17.61
N ASP A 143 -19.65 -36.96 17.20
CA ASP A 143 -19.55 -38.30 17.77
C ASP A 143 -18.38 -38.33 18.77
N SER A 144 -18.68 -38.68 20.02
CA SER A 144 -17.82 -38.43 21.20
C SER A 144 -16.62 -39.37 21.37
N GLU A 145 -16.45 -40.36 20.48
CA GLU A 145 -15.36 -41.34 20.52
C GLU A 145 -14.76 -41.51 19.10
N LEU A 146 -14.01 -40.51 18.63
CA LEU A 146 -13.15 -40.66 17.46
C LEU A 146 -11.78 -41.23 17.86
N ASP A 147 -11.21 -42.06 16.99
CA ASP A 147 -9.81 -42.46 17.12
C ASP A 147 -8.85 -41.28 16.84
N THR A 148 -7.64 -41.35 17.38
CA THR A 148 -6.64 -40.27 17.31
C THR A 148 -6.36 -39.84 15.87
N ARG A 149 -6.29 -40.79 14.93
CA ARG A 149 -5.98 -40.52 13.52
C ARG A 149 -7.13 -39.81 12.81
N THR A 150 -8.38 -40.21 13.04
CA THR A 150 -9.52 -39.47 12.48
C THR A 150 -9.60 -38.06 13.06
N THR A 151 -9.30 -37.89 14.35
CA THR A 151 -9.20 -36.56 14.99
C THR A 151 -8.10 -35.69 14.38
N GLU A 152 -6.92 -36.25 14.09
CA GLU A 152 -5.85 -35.55 13.35
C GLU A 152 -6.31 -35.12 11.95
N LEU A 153 -6.95 -36.02 11.19
CA LEU A 153 -7.44 -35.74 9.84
C LEU A 153 -8.55 -34.68 9.80
N VAL A 154 -9.43 -34.66 10.81
CA VAL A 154 -10.47 -33.62 10.96
C VAL A 154 -9.84 -32.24 11.18
N ASN A 155 -8.76 -32.16 11.96
CA ASN A 155 -8.01 -30.92 12.16
C ASN A 155 -7.20 -30.52 10.92
N GLU A 156 -6.67 -31.47 10.14
CA GLU A 156 -5.91 -31.20 8.90
C GLU A 156 -6.74 -30.41 7.88
N ILE A 157 -8.06 -30.65 7.80
CA ILE A 157 -8.96 -29.97 6.85
C ILE A 157 -8.92 -28.44 7.04
N ALA A 158 -8.89 -27.94 8.28
CA ALA A 158 -8.85 -26.51 8.58
C ALA A 158 -7.52 -25.82 8.24
N ILE A 159 -6.46 -26.61 8.03
CA ILE A 159 -5.12 -26.15 7.61
C ILE A 159 -4.92 -26.35 6.09
N SER A 160 -5.78 -27.14 5.45
CA SER A 160 -5.68 -27.47 4.03
C SER A 160 -6.03 -26.26 3.11
N PRO A 161 -5.40 -26.15 1.93
CA PRO A 161 -5.66 -25.04 1.01
C PRO A 161 -7.04 -25.16 0.33
N ALA A 162 -7.70 -24.02 0.20
CA ALA A 162 -9.05 -23.83 -0.36
C ALA A 162 -9.33 -24.64 -1.64
N ARG A 163 -10.37 -25.49 -1.63
CA ARG A 163 -10.75 -26.42 -2.72
C ARG A 163 -12.27 -26.56 -2.84
N PRO A 164 -12.80 -26.97 -4.02
CA PRO A 164 -14.21 -27.32 -4.15
C PRO A 164 -14.64 -28.42 -3.16
N ILE A 165 -15.90 -28.37 -2.70
CA ILE A 165 -16.48 -29.31 -1.72
C ILE A 165 -16.18 -30.77 -2.05
N VAL A 166 -16.33 -31.15 -3.32
CA VAL A 166 -16.08 -32.52 -3.80
C VAL A 166 -14.62 -32.93 -3.60
N ASP A 167 -13.66 -32.09 -3.94
CA ASP A 167 -12.23 -32.41 -3.88
C ASP A 167 -11.74 -32.45 -2.42
N THR A 168 -12.34 -31.62 -1.55
CA THR A 168 -12.13 -31.66 -0.09
C THR A 168 -12.64 -32.99 0.50
N LEU A 169 -13.83 -33.44 0.10
CA LEU A 169 -14.37 -34.74 0.51
C LEU A 169 -13.57 -35.93 -0.06
N GLU A 170 -13.15 -35.88 -1.33
CA GLU A 170 -12.36 -36.94 -1.97
C GLU A 170 -10.97 -37.07 -1.33
N ARG A 171 -10.32 -35.94 -1.01
CA ARG A 171 -9.08 -35.92 -0.21
C ARG A 171 -9.30 -36.54 1.18
N PHE A 172 -10.32 -36.09 1.92
CA PHE A 172 -10.57 -36.57 3.29
C PHE A 172 -10.78 -38.09 3.32
N LEU A 173 -11.65 -38.64 2.46
CA LEU A 173 -11.88 -40.08 2.39
C LEU A 173 -10.64 -40.87 1.92
N THR A 174 -9.76 -40.26 1.12
CA THR A 174 -8.50 -40.88 0.69
C THR A 174 -7.48 -40.95 1.83
N SER A 175 -7.35 -39.89 2.62
CA SER A 175 -6.53 -39.88 3.84
C SER A 175 -7.08 -40.83 4.91
N LEU A 176 -8.41 -40.91 5.06
CA LEU A 176 -9.11 -41.84 5.95
C LEU A 176 -8.87 -43.31 5.54
N ALA A 177 -8.81 -43.59 4.23
CA ALA A 177 -8.35 -44.87 3.67
C ALA A 177 -6.82 -45.11 3.78
N GLY A 178 -6.09 -44.21 4.43
CA GLY A 178 -4.65 -44.33 4.68
C GLY A 178 -3.76 -44.23 3.44
N LYS A 179 -4.24 -43.60 2.36
CA LYS A 179 -3.50 -43.44 1.10
C LYS A 179 -3.12 -41.98 0.89
N LYS A 180 -1.96 -41.74 0.29
CA LYS A 180 -1.63 -40.40 -0.21
C LYS A 180 -2.59 -40.05 -1.35
N TYR A 181 -3.33 -38.96 -1.20
CA TYR A 181 -4.11 -38.39 -2.29
C TYR A 181 -3.15 -37.94 -3.39
N GLN A 182 -3.19 -38.60 -4.56
CA GLN A 182 -2.48 -38.12 -5.74
C GLN A 182 -3.29 -36.95 -6.32
N GLU A 183 -2.68 -35.78 -6.33
CA GLU A 183 -3.27 -34.62 -7.00
C GLU A 183 -3.25 -34.89 -8.50
N ILE A 184 -4.44 -35.05 -9.07
CA ILE A 184 -4.64 -34.86 -10.50
C ILE A 184 -4.74 -33.35 -10.67
N ASP A 185 -3.62 -32.72 -10.98
CA ASP A 185 -3.64 -31.35 -11.48
C ASP A 185 -4.51 -31.32 -12.74
N MET A 186 -5.63 -30.60 -12.65
CA MET A 186 -6.23 -30.04 -13.84
C MET A 186 -5.45 -28.76 -14.13
N GLU A 187 -4.52 -28.86 -15.07
CA GLU A 187 -3.84 -27.74 -15.70
C GLU A 187 -4.89 -26.83 -16.39
N ASP A 188 -5.51 -25.93 -15.62
CA ASP A 188 -6.09 -24.71 -16.18
C ASP A 188 -4.89 -23.88 -16.69
N GLU A 189 -4.78 -23.74 -18.01
CA GLU A 189 -3.66 -23.14 -18.75
C GLU A 189 -3.22 -21.76 -18.18
N ASP A 190 -2.07 -21.68 -17.47
CA ASP A 190 -1.16 -20.51 -17.32
C ASP A 190 -0.06 -20.69 -16.24
N ASP A 191 0.75 -21.77 -16.27
CA ASP A 191 2.14 -21.73 -15.74
C ASP A 191 3.02 -22.87 -16.32
N SER A 192 4.03 -22.53 -17.12
CA SER A 192 5.02 -23.48 -17.65
C SER A 192 6.43 -23.01 -17.26
N GLY A 193 7.28 -23.81 -16.63
CA GLY A 193 7.17 -25.23 -16.26
C GLY A 193 8.54 -25.78 -15.80
N ASP A 194 8.58 -27.09 -15.55
CA ASP A 194 9.76 -27.98 -15.45
C ASP A 194 11.01 -27.57 -14.62
N GLU A 195 11.21 -28.26 -13.48
CA GLU A 195 12.54 -28.70 -13.06
C GLU A 195 12.58 -30.25 -12.94
N GLU A 196 13.73 -30.85 -13.28
CA GLU A 196 13.83 -32.25 -13.69
C GLU A 196 14.07 -33.24 -12.53
N TYR A 197 13.44 -34.42 -12.60
CA TYR A 197 13.42 -35.41 -11.52
C TYR A 197 14.62 -36.38 -11.58
N VAL A 198 15.49 -36.34 -10.56
CA VAL A 198 16.55 -37.35 -10.32
C VAL A 198 16.36 -37.91 -8.90
N GLY A 199 16.33 -39.23 -8.74
CA GLY A 199 15.83 -39.85 -7.50
C GLY A 199 16.67 -40.98 -6.92
N MET A 200 16.39 -41.25 -5.63
CA MET A 200 16.92 -42.31 -4.75
C MET A 200 18.40 -42.10 -4.36
N ASP A 201 18.83 -42.40 -3.13
CA ASP A 201 18.45 -43.55 -2.29
C ASP A 201 18.07 -43.25 -0.81
N TYR A 202 17.72 -44.32 -0.10
CA TYR A 202 17.37 -44.41 1.34
C TYR A 202 18.63 -44.29 2.26
N ASP A 203 18.59 -44.17 3.60
CA ASP A 203 17.54 -44.47 4.61
C ASP A 203 17.77 -43.65 5.92
N ASP A 204 16.94 -43.87 6.95
CA ASP A 204 17.13 -43.53 8.39
C ASP A 204 17.52 -42.08 8.83
N ASP A 205 16.57 -41.37 9.45
CA ASP A 205 16.60 -41.09 10.90
C ASP A 205 15.19 -40.74 11.41
N TYR A 206 14.76 -41.30 12.55
CA TYR A 206 13.38 -41.25 13.05
C TYR A 206 13.23 -40.64 14.45
N THR A 207 14.17 -39.79 14.91
CA THR A 207 14.07 -39.18 16.27
C THR A 207 14.57 -37.73 16.39
N ALA A 208 13.75 -36.74 15.97
CA ALA A 208 14.14 -35.31 16.11
C ALA A 208 12.97 -34.30 16.28
N MET A 209 12.10 -34.46 17.29
CA MET A 209 11.29 -33.33 17.79
C MET A 209 12.15 -32.42 18.69
N SER A 210 12.90 -31.50 18.09
CA SER A 210 13.77 -30.57 18.83
C SER A 210 13.81 -29.18 18.21
N LYS A 211 13.57 -28.17 19.05
CA LYS A 211 13.75 -26.71 18.83
C LYS A 211 13.14 -26.14 17.54
N VAL A 212 12.05 -25.38 17.69
CA VAL A 212 11.69 -24.32 16.72
C VAL A 212 12.88 -23.36 16.63
N ALA A 213 13.39 -23.14 15.41
CA ALA A 213 14.70 -22.53 15.21
C ALA A 213 14.70 -21.02 15.49
N THR A 214 15.42 -20.62 16.55
CA THR A 214 15.71 -19.21 16.89
C THR A 214 16.56 -18.55 15.80
N TYR A 215 16.45 -17.22 15.66
CA TYR A 215 17.29 -16.44 14.75
C TYR A 215 18.79 -16.52 15.09
N SER A 216 19.61 -16.71 14.06
CA SER A 216 21.07 -16.77 14.17
C SER A 216 21.65 -15.39 14.46
N HIS A 217 22.09 -15.19 15.71
CA HIS A 217 22.77 -13.96 16.13
C HIS A 217 24.10 -13.76 15.39
N SER A 218 24.89 -14.83 15.18
CA SER A 218 26.16 -14.77 14.46
C SER A 218 25.97 -14.34 13.01
N ARG A 219 24.95 -14.87 12.30
CA ARG A 219 24.66 -14.42 10.93
C ARG A 219 24.20 -12.96 10.89
N LEU A 220 23.30 -12.57 11.80
CA LEU A 220 22.78 -11.21 11.86
C LEU A 220 23.88 -10.17 12.17
N HIS A 221 24.83 -10.52 13.04
CA HIS A 221 26.03 -9.74 13.34
C HIS A 221 26.89 -9.50 12.09
N TRP A 222 27.22 -10.55 11.32
CA TRP A 222 27.99 -10.41 10.08
C TRP A 222 27.25 -9.57 9.03
N ASP A 223 25.93 -9.78 8.86
CA ASP A 223 25.12 -9.00 7.92
C ASP A 223 25.03 -7.50 8.32
N PHE A 224 25.02 -7.20 9.63
CA PHE A 224 25.07 -5.83 10.15
C PHE A 224 26.44 -5.17 9.91
N ILE A 225 27.55 -5.89 10.12
CA ILE A 225 28.90 -5.39 9.83
C ILE A 225 29.07 -5.06 8.35
N GLU A 226 28.61 -5.93 7.45
CA GLU A 226 28.66 -5.68 6.01
C GLU A 226 27.79 -4.46 5.62
N ALA A 227 26.61 -4.29 6.22
CA ALA A 227 25.76 -3.13 5.99
C ALA A 227 26.40 -1.81 6.45
N VAL A 228 27.11 -1.80 7.58
CA VAL A 228 27.91 -0.65 8.03
C VAL A 228 29.11 -0.41 7.11
N GLY A 229 29.78 -1.48 6.65
CA GLY A 229 30.87 -1.41 5.68
C GLY A 229 30.45 -0.85 4.30
N ALA A 230 29.19 -1.06 3.91
CA ALA A 230 28.58 -0.45 2.73
C ALA A 230 28.15 1.03 2.93
N GLY A 231 28.33 1.60 4.12
CA GLY A 231 27.99 2.99 4.45
C GLY A 231 26.56 3.22 4.93
N TYR A 232 25.81 2.16 5.26
CA TYR A 232 24.44 2.25 5.78
C TYR A 232 24.39 2.17 7.31
N ARG A 233 23.18 2.32 7.86
CA ARG A 233 22.87 2.07 9.28
C ARG A 233 21.84 0.96 9.38
N PRO A 234 22.22 -0.29 9.67
CA PRO A 234 21.27 -1.31 10.08
C PRO A 234 20.78 -1.01 11.50
N GLY A 235 19.63 -1.58 11.87
CA GLY A 235 19.13 -1.56 13.24
C GLY A 235 18.01 -2.59 13.46
N PHE A 236 17.87 -3.08 14.67
CA PHE A 236 16.97 -4.13 15.11
C PHE A 236 15.88 -3.53 16.00
N ILE A 237 14.65 -4.00 15.82
CA ILE A 237 13.49 -3.59 16.62
C ILE A 237 12.74 -4.85 17.07
N PRO A 238 12.79 -5.23 18.36
CA PRO A 238 12.05 -6.38 18.87
C PRO A 238 10.54 -6.10 18.93
N PHE A 239 9.75 -7.01 18.38
CA PHE A 239 8.32 -7.07 18.64
C PHE A 239 8.06 -7.95 19.86
N GLY A 240 6.80 -8.06 20.30
CA GLY A 240 6.48 -8.87 21.48
C GLY A 240 6.56 -10.36 21.14
N GLY A 241 7.23 -11.15 21.97
CA GLY A 241 7.48 -12.58 21.70
C GLY A 241 8.81 -12.79 20.97
N ASP A 242 8.84 -13.75 20.04
CA ASP A 242 10.04 -14.12 19.28
C ASP A 242 10.21 -13.30 17.97
N ASP A 243 9.22 -12.50 17.54
CA ASP A 243 9.25 -11.76 16.26
C ASP A 243 9.94 -10.39 16.35
N PHE A 244 10.44 -9.90 15.23
CA PHE A 244 11.21 -8.66 15.14
C PHE A 244 11.11 -8.01 13.76
N CYS A 245 11.50 -6.74 13.70
CA CYS A 245 11.73 -6.01 12.47
C CYS A 245 13.22 -5.69 12.31
N LEU A 246 13.76 -5.92 11.12
CA LEU A 246 15.06 -5.41 10.73
C LEU A 246 14.86 -4.07 10.01
N THR A 247 15.71 -3.11 10.32
CA THR A 247 15.71 -1.79 9.70
C THR A 247 17.06 -1.52 9.06
N ILE A 248 17.08 -0.73 8.00
CA ILE A 248 18.31 -0.27 7.37
C ILE A 248 18.06 1.09 6.72
N SER A 249 18.98 2.03 6.94
CA SER A 249 18.80 3.43 6.54
C SER A 249 20.07 4.13 6.04
N LEU A 250 19.83 5.31 5.46
CA LEU A 250 20.84 6.25 4.99
C LEU A 250 20.33 7.69 5.23
N PRO A 251 21.16 8.64 5.70
CA PRO A 251 20.80 10.05 5.76
C PRO A 251 20.37 10.57 4.37
N VAL A 252 19.23 11.27 4.28
CA VAL A 252 18.70 11.72 2.98
C VAL A 252 19.64 12.72 2.29
N ILE A 253 20.47 13.44 3.06
CA ILE A 253 21.52 14.32 2.53
C ILE A 253 22.56 13.56 1.69
N THR A 254 22.91 12.31 2.02
CA THR A 254 23.87 11.50 1.25
C THR A 254 23.34 11.11 -0.13
N LEU A 255 22.00 11.07 -0.32
CA LEU A 255 21.41 10.90 -1.67
C LEU A 255 21.76 12.06 -2.61
N SER A 256 22.10 13.25 -2.09
CA SER A 256 22.45 14.41 -2.92
C SER A 256 23.73 14.23 -3.76
N GLU A 257 24.56 13.24 -3.40
CA GLU A 257 25.79 12.88 -4.13
C GLU A 257 25.52 12.12 -5.44
N SER A 258 24.41 11.38 -5.53
CA SER A 258 24.03 10.53 -6.69
C SER A 258 22.75 11.01 -7.40
N ILE A 259 21.96 11.85 -6.73
CA ILE A 259 20.70 12.41 -7.19
C ILE A 259 20.75 13.93 -6.95
N PRO A 260 20.73 14.79 -7.99
CA PRO A 260 20.79 16.23 -7.79
C PRO A 260 19.69 16.71 -6.82
N ALA A 261 20.04 17.55 -5.84
CA ALA A 261 19.11 17.98 -4.79
C ALA A 261 17.79 18.56 -5.30
N ARG A 262 17.80 19.24 -6.47
CA ARG A 262 16.57 19.70 -7.15
C ARG A 262 15.63 18.57 -7.57
N ALA A 263 16.16 17.40 -7.95
CA ALA A 263 15.36 16.23 -8.27
C ALA A 263 14.72 15.66 -7.00
N LEU A 264 15.46 15.54 -5.89
CA LEU A 264 14.90 15.14 -4.59
C LEU A 264 13.72 16.07 -4.19
N MET A 265 13.93 17.39 -4.20
CA MET A 265 12.87 18.38 -3.92
C MET A 265 11.70 18.35 -4.92
N ALA A 266 11.93 17.89 -6.15
CA ALA A 266 10.89 17.73 -7.17
C ALA A 266 10.07 16.43 -7.02
N TRP A 267 10.64 15.41 -6.37
CA TRP A 267 9.98 14.13 -6.08
C TRP A 267 9.13 14.22 -4.81
N ASP A 268 9.70 14.78 -3.73
CA ASP A 268 8.95 15.19 -2.53
C ASP A 268 9.72 16.29 -1.79
N ARG A 269 9.09 17.44 -1.53
CA ARG A 269 9.74 18.58 -0.86
C ARG A 269 10.21 18.23 0.56
N ARG A 270 9.58 17.24 1.21
CA ARG A 270 9.96 16.76 2.54
C ARG A 270 11.36 16.17 2.59
N LEU A 271 11.86 15.56 1.52
CA LEU A 271 13.13 14.82 1.51
C LEU A 271 14.32 15.63 2.08
N LEU A 272 14.37 16.95 1.82
CA LEU A 272 15.42 17.84 2.32
C LEU A 272 14.90 18.97 3.24
N SER A 273 13.63 18.91 3.70
CA SER A 273 13.05 19.98 4.54
C SER A 273 13.62 20.03 5.95
N ARG A 274 13.94 18.86 6.54
CA ARG A 274 14.63 18.68 7.82
C ARG A 274 15.77 17.66 7.68
N SER A 275 16.61 17.53 8.71
CA SER A 275 17.57 16.43 8.82
C SER A 275 16.83 15.14 9.16
N GLN A 276 17.06 14.07 8.39
CA GLN A 276 16.33 12.81 8.52
C GLN A 276 16.99 11.70 7.67
N HIS A 277 16.57 10.47 7.91
CA HIS A 277 17.01 9.24 7.25
C HIS A 277 15.92 8.69 6.31
N LEU A 278 16.33 8.11 5.18
CA LEU A 278 15.50 7.21 4.39
C LEU A 278 15.67 5.82 4.98
N THR A 279 14.60 5.24 5.51
CA THR A 279 14.62 3.97 6.24
C THR A 279 13.72 2.93 5.58
N LEU A 280 14.25 1.72 5.44
CA LEU A 280 13.55 0.51 5.03
C LEU A 280 13.29 -0.35 6.27
N LEU A 281 12.04 -0.75 6.50
CA LEU A 281 11.65 -1.74 7.49
C LEU A 281 11.41 -3.08 6.78
N ILE A 282 11.92 -4.16 7.36
CA ILE A 282 11.77 -5.55 6.90
C ILE A 282 11.16 -6.35 8.05
N SER A 283 9.93 -6.80 7.85
CA SER A 283 9.06 -7.39 8.88
C SER A 283 8.46 -8.72 8.42
N GLY A 284 7.84 -9.49 9.32
CA GLY A 284 7.30 -10.81 8.99
C GLY A 284 8.38 -11.89 8.91
N HIS A 285 9.38 -11.80 9.79
CA HIS A 285 10.44 -12.77 9.98
C HIS A 285 9.99 -14.02 10.76
N SER A 286 8.92 -13.92 11.54
CA SER A 286 8.37 -15.03 12.35
C SER A 286 9.42 -15.65 13.28
N GLY A 287 10.27 -14.79 13.86
CA GLY A 287 11.40 -15.19 14.70
C GLY A 287 12.59 -15.84 13.98
N MET A 288 12.59 -15.90 12.65
CA MET A 288 13.64 -16.55 11.85
C MET A 288 14.59 -15.59 11.13
N TYR A 289 15.89 -15.80 11.32
CA TYR A 289 16.96 -15.23 10.51
C TYR A 289 18.13 -16.22 10.37
N PRO A 290 18.72 -16.40 9.17
CA PRO A 290 18.28 -15.89 7.88
C PRO A 290 16.96 -16.56 7.41
N SER A 291 16.13 -15.81 6.70
CA SER A 291 14.83 -16.26 6.17
C SER A 291 14.90 -16.81 4.74
N LEU A 292 16.00 -16.53 4.03
CA LEU A 292 16.25 -16.97 2.66
C LEU A 292 17.39 -18.01 2.63
N SER A 293 17.36 -18.87 1.61
CA SER A 293 18.50 -19.69 1.19
C SER A 293 19.39 -18.91 0.21
N SER A 294 20.59 -19.42 -0.06
CA SER A 294 21.59 -18.80 -0.94
C SER A 294 21.14 -18.62 -2.41
N ASP A 295 20.06 -19.27 -2.86
CA ASP A 295 19.42 -19.02 -4.16
C ASP A 295 18.50 -17.76 -4.16
N GLY A 296 18.10 -17.28 -2.98
CA GLY A 296 17.12 -16.21 -2.80
C GLY A 296 15.66 -16.68 -2.63
N ALA A 297 15.39 -17.99 -2.55
CA ALA A 297 14.09 -18.51 -2.14
C ALA A 297 13.97 -18.57 -0.61
N TYR A 298 12.75 -18.68 -0.11
CA TYR A 298 12.52 -19.00 1.31
C TYR A 298 13.06 -20.41 1.63
N SER A 299 13.81 -20.53 2.72
CA SER A 299 14.35 -21.81 3.17
C SER A 299 13.24 -22.80 3.53
N SER A 300 13.54 -24.11 3.58
CA SER A 300 12.56 -25.15 3.91
C SER A 300 12.05 -25.05 5.36
N THR A 301 12.81 -24.41 6.26
CA THR A 301 12.38 -24.06 7.61
C THR A 301 11.52 -22.80 7.63
N ALA A 302 11.94 -21.72 6.94
CA ALA A 302 11.15 -20.48 6.82
C ALA A 302 9.76 -20.72 6.21
N ARG A 303 9.65 -21.56 5.17
CA ARG A 303 8.36 -21.97 4.58
C ARG A 303 7.46 -22.70 5.58
N ARG A 304 8.02 -23.57 6.44
CA ARG A 304 7.26 -24.29 7.48
C ARG A 304 6.85 -23.39 8.65
N ALA A 305 7.61 -22.35 8.93
CA ALA A 305 7.29 -21.33 9.93
C ALA A 305 6.32 -20.23 9.42
N GLY A 306 5.89 -20.28 8.15
CA GLY A 306 4.96 -19.30 7.57
C GLY A 306 5.57 -17.92 7.29
N VAL A 307 6.90 -17.82 7.23
CA VAL A 307 7.64 -16.56 7.01
C VAL A 307 7.15 -15.86 5.74
N GLN A 308 6.73 -14.60 5.87
CA GLN A 308 6.29 -13.78 4.75
C GLN A 308 6.77 -12.34 4.93
N LEU A 309 7.96 -12.07 4.38
CA LEU A 309 8.63 -10.79 4.46
C LEU A 309 7.75 -9.65 3.90
N LYS A 310 7.81 -8.50 4.57
CA LYS A 310 7.16 -7.25 4.17
C LYS A 310 8.07 -6.05 4.33
N PHE A 311 8.04 -5.20 3.32
CA PHE A 311 8.94 -4.06 3.18
C PHE A 311 8.14 -2.75 3.30
N GLN A 312 8.43 -1.89 4.28
CA GLN A 312 7.93 -0.50 4.33
C GLN A 312 9.04 0.50 4.06
N VAL A 313 8.75 1.58 3.34
CA VAL A 313 9.74 2.59 2.93
C VAL A 313 9.28 3.97 3.35
N GLY A 314 10.06 4.68 4.17
CA GLY A 314 9.65 5.95 4.75
C GLY A 314 10.82 6.81 5.22
N LEU A 315 10.48 7.94 5.83
CA LEU A 315 11.41 8.93 6.37
C LEU A 315 11.30 8.92 7.89
N CYS A 316 12.43 8.97 8.59
CA CYS A 316 12.52 8.98 10.04
C CYS A 316 13.55 10.02 10.48
N GLY A 317 13.34 10.74 11.60
CA GLY A 317 14.34 11.67 12.11
C GLY A 317 15.63 10.91 12.48
N GLN A 318 15.47 9.92 13.35
CA GLN A 318 16.51 8.98 13.76
C GLN A 318 16.82 7.93 12.68
N TYR A 319 17.92 7.19 12.84
CA TYR A 319 18.33 6.15 11.87
C TYR A 319 17.33 4.98 11.78
N LYS A 320 16.59 4.68 12.86
CA LYS A 320 15.46 3.75 12.89
C LYS A 320 14.28 4.36 13.66
N PRO A 321 13.02 4.03 13.32
CA PRO A 321 11.85 4.55 14.03
C PRO A 321 11.67 3.91 15.41
N SER A 322 10.83 4.53 16.24
CA SER A 322 10.46 3.98 17.55
C SER A 322 9.78 2.61 17.44
N THR A 323 9.89 1.77 18.48
CA THR A 323 9.24 0.46 18.52
C THR A 323 7.71 0.54 18.37
N VAL A 324 7.09 1.65 18.76
CA VAL A 324 5.65 1.90 18.57
C VAL A 324 5.37 2.17 17.08
N ASN A 325 6.08 3.13 16.49
CA ASN A 325 5.86 3.57 15.12
C ASN A 325 6.24 2.49 14.10
N ALA A 326 7.25 1.65 14.41
CA ALA A 326 7.58 0.45 13.67
C ALA A 326 6.47 -0.61 13.72
N ARG A 327 5.85 -0.85 14.89
CA ARG A 327 4.71 -1.77 15.01
C ARG A 327 3.50 -1.26 14.24
N GLU A 328 3.23 0.05 14.28
CA GLU A 328 2.14 0.66 13.49
C GLU A 328 2.40 0.53 11.98
N ALA A 329 3.61 0.85 11.50
CA ALA A 329 3.98 0.72 10.09
C ALA A 329 3.84 -0.72 9.55
N VAL A 330 4.02 -1.73 10.42
CA VAL A 330 3.87 -3.16 10.11
C VAL A 330 2.41 -3.66 10.26
N ARG A 331 1.53 -2.92 10.95
CA ARG A 331 0.18 -3.35 11.36
C ARG A 331 -0.76 -3.54 10.16
N ARG A 332 -0.81 -4.77 9.63
CA ARG A 332 -1.63 -5.13 8.45
C ARG A 332 -3.14 -4.94 8.63
N TYR A 333 -3.65 -5.02 9.86
CA TYR A 333 -5.10 -5.05 10.16
C TYR A 333 -5.48 -4.22 11.40
N GLY A 334 -5.22 -2.92 11.38
CA GLY A 334 -5.90 -1.96 12.27
C GLY A 334 -7.26 -1.53 11.70
N LEU A 335 -8.19 -1.11 12.56
CA LEU A 335 -9.22 -0.17 12.12
C LEU A 335 -8.52 1.15 11.83
N VAL A 336 -8.78 1.76 10.66
CA VAL A 336 -8.25 3.10 10.34
C VAL A 336 -9.10 4.16 11.07
N LEU A 337 -8.95 4.20 12.39
CA LEU A 337 -9.21 5.38 13.19
C LEU A 337 -7.96 6.25 13.12
N GLN A 338 -8.15 7.54 12.87
CA GLN A 338 -7.04 8.45 12.65
C GLN A 338 -6.38 8.85 13.96
N ASP A 339 -5.05 8.70 13.98
CA ASP A 339 -4.12 9.64 14.58
C ASP A 339 -4.32 9.84 16.11
N ALA A 340 -3.89 8.88 16.94
CA ALA A 340 -3.88 9.03 18.40
C ALA A 340 -3.01 10.22 18.89
N GLU A 341 -1.97 10.56 18.12
CA GLU A 341 -1.19 11.80 18.28
C GLU A 341 -2.05 13.06 18.13
N ASP A 342 -3.02 13.06 17.19
CA ASP A 342 -3.95 14.18 17.03
C ASP A 342 -4.80 14.33 18.31
N GLU A 343 -5.23 13.25 18.98
CA GLU A 343 -5.99 13.37 20.23
C GLU A 343 -5.18 14.00 21.38
N VAL A 344 -3.90 13.66 21.52
CA VAL A 344 -2.98 14.29 22.49
C VAL A 344 -2.74 15.76 22.14
N ARG A 345 -2.52 16.08 20.86
CA ARG A 345 -2.41 17.47 20.36
C ARG A 345 -3.67 18.28 20.62
N ILE A 346 -4.84 17.70 20.36
CA ILE A 346 -6.16 18.28 20.61
C ILE A 346 -6.38 18.53 22.11
N GLN A 347 -5.80 17.70 22.99
CA GLN A 347 -5.85 17.94 24.43
C GLN A 347 -4.95 19.12 24.84
N LYS A 348 -3.71 19.19 24.34
CA LYS A 348 -2.84 20.39 24.52
C LYS A 348 -3.49 21.68 23.98
N GLU A 349 -4.07 21.66 22.77
CA GLU A 349 -4.75 22.83 22.17
C GLU A 349 -5.94 23.31 23.05
N LYS A 350 -6.74 22.39 23.62
CA LYS A 350 -7.85 22.75 24.53
C LYS A 350 -7.36 23.37 25.83
N GLU A 351 -6.30 22.83 26.42
CA GLU A 351 -5.76 23.33 27.69
C GLU A 351 -5.15 24.73 27.53
N LEU A 352 -4.47 24.99 26.40
CA LEU A 352 -4.01 26.33 26.02
C LEU A 352 -5.17 27.32 25.83
N ALA A 353 -6.21 26.91 25.10
CA ALA A 353 -7.40 27.75 24.87
C ALA A 353 -8.20 28.03 26.15
N ALA A 354 -8.28 27.05 27.06
CA ALA A 354 -8.91 27.23 28.37
C ALA A 354 -8.12 28.23 29.23
N ALA A 355 -6.78 28.17 29.22
CA ALA A 355 -5.94 29.15 29.90
C ALA A 355 -6.11 30.57 29.36
N MET A 356 -6.23 30.75 28.04
CA MET A 356 -6.53 32.05 27.43
C MET A 356 -7.91 32.59 27.84
N SER A 357 -8.92 31.73 27.98
CA SER A 357 -10.28 32.13 28.38
C SER A 357 -10.42 32.62 29.83
N PHE A 358 -9.37 32.52 30.66
CA PHE A 358 -9.40 32.95 32.06
C PHE A 358 -9.06 34.44 32.26
N TYR A 359 -8.65 35.15 31.20
CA TYR A 359 -8.25 36.57 31.25
C TYR A 359 -9.29 37.53 30.65
N ASP A 360 -10.37 37.03 30.06
CA ASP A 360 -11.39 37.82 29.35
C ASP A 360 -12.67 38.01 30.20
N ALA A 361 -12.45 38.39 31.47
CA ALA A 361 -13.49 38.78 32.42
C ALA A 361 -13.03 40.04 33.19
N ASP A 362 -13.89 41.05 33.24
CA ASP A 362 -13.74 42.33 33.94
C ASP A 362 -12.85 43.43 33.30
N VAL A 363 -13.19 43.92 32.09
CA VAL A 363 -13.13 45.38 31.73
C VAL A 363 -14.26 45.73 30.74
N ASP A 364 -14.99 46.83 30.98
CA ASP A 364 -15.96 47.46 30.05
C ASP A 364 -15.31 48.61 29.25
N MET A 365 -15.74 48.81 27.98
CA MET A 365 -15.52 49.99 27.08
C MET A 365 -14.04 50.37 26.77
N ASP A 366 -13.59 50.49 25.52
CA ASP A 366 -14.09 51.37 24.43
C ASP A 366 -13.55 50.94 23.03
N GLU A 367 -13.93 51.64 21.96
CA GLU A 367 -13.42 51.39 20.58
C GLU A 367 -11.97 51.88 20.36
N GLU A 368 -10.96 51.04 20.64
CA GLU A 368 -9.59 51.22 20.12
C GLU A 368 -9.06 50.00 19.34
N VAL A 369 -8.02 50.23 18.53
CA VAL A 369 -7.52 49.30 17.51
C VAL A 369 -6.90 48.06 18.15
N VAL A 370 -7.58 46.91 17.99
CA VAL A 370 -7.02 45.59 18.34
C VAL A 370 -5.70 45.38 17.56
N PRO A 371 -4.54 45.24 18.23
CA PRO A 371 -3.30 44.91 17.55
C PRO A 371 -3.41 43.53 16.93
N ALA A 372 -2.84 43.32 15.74
CA ALA A 372 -2.79 42.00 15.13
C ALA A 372 -1.97 41.06 16.03
N VAL A 373 -2.67 40.16 16.73
CA VAL A 373 -2.03 39.09 17.50
C VAL A 373 -1.19 38.26 16.53
N PRO A 374 0.13 38.09 16.76
CA PRO A 374 0.95 37.30 15.86
C PRO A 374 0.43 35.87 15.81
N GLU A 375 0.38 35.28 14.62
CA GLU A 375 0.07 33.85 14.47
C GLU A 375 1.12 33.04 15.23
N VAL A 376 0.74 32.51 16.40
CA VAL A 376 1.49 31.47 17.08
C VAL A 376 1.35 30.22 16.23
N VAL A 377 2.28 30.04 15.30
CA VAL A 377 2.52 28.77 14.63
C VAL A 377 2.84 27.77 15.73
N VAL A 378 1.90 26.87 16.00
CA VAL A 378 2.18 25.69 16.82
C VAL A 378 3.07 24.81 15.98
N GLU A 379 4.39 24.92 16.20
CA GLU A 379 5.35 23.95 15.68
C GLU A 379 4.92 22.56 16.16
N GLU A 380 4.68 21.64 15.23
CA GLU A 380 4.34 20.26 15.58
C GLU A 380 5.55 19.67 16.32
N GLU A 381 5.36 19.09 17.50
CA GLU A 381 6.45 18.47 18.26
C GLU A 381 7.06 17.34 17.40
N ASP A 382 8.28 17.54 16.91
CA ASP A 382 9.02 16.59 16.08
C ASP A 382 9.31 15.31 16.89
N ASP A 383 8.43 14.30 16.81
CA ASP A 383 8.79 12.93 17.19
C ASP A 383 9.89 12.45 16.24
N GLU A 384 11.13 12.46 16.72
CA GLU A 384 12.28 12.01 15.94
C GLU A 384 12.15 10.54 15.50
N GLY A 385 11.41 9.73 16.26
CA GLY A 385 11.15 8.31 15.99
C GLY A 385 9.97 8.04 15.05
N ARG A 386 9.32 9.09 14.51
CA ARG A 386 8.18 9.02 13.58
C ARG A 386 8.56 8.40 12.25
N PHE A 387 7.68 7.58 11.66
CA PHE A 387 7.91 6.94 10.36
C PHE A 387 6.96 7.48 9.27
N ASP A 388 7.36 8.55 8.61
CA ASP A 388 6.54 9.26 7.61
C ASP A 388 6.65 8.65 6.20
N LYS A 389 5.52 8.31 5.59
CA LYS A 389 5.48 7.91 4.17
C LYS A 389 5.59 9.13 3.24
N PHE A 390 6.43 9.02 2.21
CA PHE A 390 6.65 10.04 1.19
C PHE A 390 6.08 9.65 -0.18
N SER A 391 6.11 10.57 -1.16
CA SER A 391 5.39 10.44 -2.43
C SER A 391 5.76 9.22 -3.30
N LEU A 392 6.85 8.51 -3.01
CA LEU A 392 7.25 7.26 -3.68
C LEU A 392 7.12 6.01 -2.81
N SER A 393 6.81 6.12 -1.51
CA SER A 393 6.76 4.99 -0.56
C SER A 393 5.95 3.82 -1.11
N SER A 394 4.67 4.03 -1.45
CA SER A 394 3.79 2.95 -1.93
C SER A 394 4.22 2.31 -3.26
N SER A 395 4.96 3.04 -4.11
CA SER A 395 5.58 2.48 -5.32
C SER A 395 6.77 1.59 -4.99
N LEU A 396 7.59 1.98 -4.01
CA LEU A 396 8.81 1.25 -3.64
C LEU A 396 8.47 0.02 -2.79
N GLU A 397 7.46 0.15 -1.92
CA GLU A 397 6.82 -0.94 -1.19
C GLU A 397 6.25 -1.99 -2.16
N SER A 398 5.43 -1.58 -3.14
CA SER A 398 4.84 -2.50 -4.15
C SER A 398 5.92 -3.27 -4.93
N LEU A 399 7.04 -2.63 -5.27
CA LEU A 399 8.17 -3.27 -5.95
C LEU A 399 8.85 -4.33 -5.08
N LEU A 400 9.14 -3.99 -3.82
CA LEU A 400 9.84 -4.88 -2.90
C LEU A 400 8.98 -6.08 -2.51
N ASP A 401 7.70 -5.85 -2.22
CA ASP A 401 6.74 -6.90 -1.86
C ASP A 401 6.42 -7.89 -2.98
N GLN A 402 6.48 -7.47 -4.26
CA GLN A 402 5.96 -8.26 -5.40
C GLN A 402 7.06 -8.79 -6.33
N SER A 403 8.16 -8.04 -6.51
CA SER A 403 9.15 -8.32 -7.55
C SER A 403 10.54 -8.63 -7.02
N PHE A 404 10.98 -7.99 -5.92
CA PHE A 404 12.38 -8.03 -5.47
C PHE A 404 12.94 -9.45 -5.30
N LEU A 405 12.28 -10.32 -4.52
CA LEU A 405 12.76 -11.70 -4.33
C LEU A 405 12.75 -12.53 -5.62
N LYS A 406 11.79 -12.31 -6.52
CA LYS A 406 11.76 -12.96 -7.85
C LYS A 406 12.96 -12.52 -8.70
N VAL A 407 13.25 -11.22 -8.73
CA VAL A 407 14.40 -10.64 -9.44
C VAL A 407 15.73 -11.14 -8.84
N VAL A 408 15.84 -11.25 -7.51
CA VAL A 408 17.03 -11.82 -6.84
C VAL A 408 17.27 -13.28 -7.24
N ARG A 409 16.23 -14.13 -7.25
CA ARG A 409 16.34 -15.53 -7.69
C ARG A 409 16.81 -15.65 -9.13
N LEU A 410 16.12 -15.00 -10.07
CA LEU A 410 16.50 -14.95 -11.48
C LEU A 410 17.94 -14.44 -11.67
N ARG A 411 18.35 -13.46 -10.87
CA ARG A 411 19.71 -12.92 -10.92
C ARG A 411 20.76 -13.95 -10.47
N ARG A 412 20.53 -14.67 -9.37
CA ARG A 412 21.41 -15.73 -8.84
C ARG A 412 21.49 -16.93 -9.77
N GLN A 413 20.39 -17.28 -10.42
CA GLN A 413 20.27 -18.40 -11.36
C GLN A 413 21.08 -18.15 -12.66
N PHE A 414 20.91 -16.98 -13.28
CA PHE A 414 21.47 -16.66 -14.61
C PHE A 414 22.76 -15.82 -14.62
N ASP A 415 23.33 -15.49 -13.44
CA ASP A 415 24.51 -14.63 -13.25
C ASP A 415 24.39 -13.27 -13.99
N LEU A 416 23.31 -12.55 -13.67
CA LEU A 416 22.97 -11.27 -14.29
C LEU A 416 23.28 -10.07 -13.39
N GLY A 417 23.32 -8.88 -13.98
CA GLY A 417 23.16 -7.61 -13.27
C GLY A 417 21.68 -7.23 -13.08
N TRP A 418 21.40 -6.25 -12.21
CA TRP A 418 20.02 -5.81 -11.91
C TRP A 418 19.18 -5.49 -13.15
N ALA A 419 19.68 -4.65 -14.07
CA ALA A 419 18.98 -4.33 -15.32
C ALA A 419 18.71 -5.54 -16.22
N GLY A 420 19.57 -6.57 -16.18
CA GLY A 420 19.39 -7.82 -16.90
C GLY A 420 18.29 -8.69 -16.29
N ALA A 421 18.34 -8.89 -14.97
CA ALA A 421 17.35 -9.68 -14.24
C ALA A 421 15.96 -9.02 -14.23
N GLU A 422 15.89 -7.69 -14.16
CA GLU A 422 14.63 -6.93 -14.31
C GLU A 422 14.01 -7.08 -15.71
N LEU A 423 14.82 -7.03 -16.78
CA LEU A 423 14.30 -7.21 -18.14
C LEU A 423 13.88 -8.67 -18.40
N LEU A 424 14.62 -9.64 -17.85
CA LEU A 424 14.23 -11.05 -17.88
C LEU A 424 12.87 -11.24 -17.18
N PHE A 425 12.73 -10.73 -15.96
CA PHE A 425 11.48 -10.78 -15.21
C PHE A 425 10.30 -10.12 -15.95
N ALA A 426 10.53 -8.94 -16.53
CA ALA A 426 9.53 -8.20 -17.30
C ALA A 426 9.09 -8.92 -18.58
N GLU A 427 10.01 -9.59 -19.30
CA GLU A 427 9.65 -10.39 -20.47
C GLU A 427 9.00 -11.74 -20.09
N ILE A 428 9.32 -12.33 -18.93
CA ILE A 428 8.60 -13.51 -18.38
C ILE A 428 7.13 -13.14 -18.11
N GLU A 429 6.84 -12.12 -17.28
CA GLU A 429 5.45 -11.72 -16.98
C GLU A 429 4.66 -11.24 -18.22
N LYS A 430 5.36 -10.88 -19.30
CA LYS A 430 4.78 -10.43 -20.58
C LYS A 430 4.58 -11.55 -21.60
N SER A 431 5.35 -12.64 -21.53
CA SER A 431 5.29 -13.77 -22.48
C SER A 431 4.64 -15.02 -21.91
N GLN A 432 4.54 -15.15 -20.58
CA GLN A 432 4.05 -16.36 -19.88
C GLN A 432 4.84 -17.61 -20.31
N MET A 433 6.18 -17.50 -20.24
CA MET A 433 7.14 -18.54 -20.62
C MET A 433 8.19 -18.75 -19.52
N THR A 434 8.83 -19.93 -19.52
CA THR A 434 9.96 -20.27 -18.61
C THR A 434 11.07 -19.22 -18.63
N ALA A 435 11.76 -19.06 -17.51
CA ALA A 435 12.89 -18.12 -17.42
C ALA A 435 14.03 -18.52 -18.37
N GLU A 436 14.19 -19.82 -18.59
CA GLU A 436 15.21 -20.47 -19.40
C GLU A 436 15.02 -20.17 -20.89
N ASP A 437 13.80 -20.34 -21.42
CA ASP A 437 13.52 -20.00 -22.81
C ASP A 437 13.47 -18.48 -23.03
N VAL A 438 12.90 -17.69 -22.10
CA VAL A 438 12.98 -16.22 -22.21
C VAL A 438 14.44 -15.77 -22.21
N TYR A 439 15.29 -16.27 -21.31
CA TYR A 439 16.73 -15.96 -21.30
C TYR A 439 17.39 -16.35 -22.62
N ARG A 440 17.08 -17.54 -23.17
CA ARG A 440 17.62 -18.07 -24.43
C ARG A 440 17.20 -17.26 -25.66
N PHE A 441 15.94 -16.85 -25.75
CA PHE A 441 15.45 -16.03 -26.86
C PHE A 441 15.86 -14.56 -26.73
N LYS A 442 15.93 -14.02 -25.50
CA LYS A 442 16.18 -12.59 -25.21
C LYS A 442 17.61 -12.25 -24.77
N THR A 443 18.56 -13.19 -24.76
CA THR A 443 19.92 -12.98 -24.20
C THR A 443 20.62 -11.72 -24.74
N LYS A 444 20.39 -11.37 -26.01
CA LYS A 444 20.95 -10.17 -26.66
C LYS A 444 20.37 -8.86 -26.12
N GLU A 445 19.08 -8.85 -25.80
CA GLU A 445 18.38 -7.68 -25.25
C GLU A 445 18.73 -7.52 -23.75
N ILE A 446 18.75 -8.62 -23.00
CA ILE A 446 19.20 -8.68 -21.60
C ILE A 446 20.61 -8.10 -21.46
N LYS A 447 21.59 -8.62 -22.23
CA LYS A 447 22.99 -8.15 -22.20
C LYS A 447 23.18 -6.75 -22.78
N ALA A 448 22.21 -6.24 -23.56
CA ALA A 448 22.20 -4.84 -24.00
C ALA A 448 21.73 -3.90 -22.86
N ALA A 449 20.73 -4.29 -22.07
CA ALA A 449 20.25 -3.51 -20.92
C ALA A 449 21.33 -3.36 -19.83
N GLU A 450 22.05 -4.44 -19.51
CA GLU A 450 23.19 -4.40 -18.59
C GLU A 450 24.29 -3.44 -19.08
N LYS A 451 24.63 -3.52 -20.38
CA LYS A 451 25.65 -2.68 -21.01
C LYS A 451 25.21 -1.22 -21.20
N GLU A 452 23.92 -0.93 -21.09
CA GLU A 452 23.39 0.43 -21.01
C GLU A 452 23.52 0.98 -19.59
N GLU A 453 23.14 0.20 -18.58
CA GLU A 453 23.25 0.61 -17.16
C GLU A 453 24.71 0.86 -16.76
N GLN A 454 25.63 -0.01 -17.20
CA GLN A 454 27.09 0.15 -17.03
C GLN A 454 27.69 1.40 -17.72
N LYS A 455 26.92 2.09 -18.58
CA LYS A 455 27.35 3.33 -19.28
C LYS A 455 26.69 4.59 -18.70
N LEU A 456 25.83 4.48 -17.69
CA LEU A 456 25.23 5.65 -17.07
C LEU A 456 26.30 6.44 -16.33
N ASN A 457 26.39 7.73 -16.61
CA ASN A 457 27.30 8.65 -15.92
C ASN A 457 26.73 9.07 -14.56
N ARG A 458 26.44 8.08 -13.69
CA ARG A 458 25.80 8.25 -12.38
C ARG A 458 26.35 7.21 -11.40
N THR A 459 26.65 7.64 -10.18
CA THR A 459 27.01 6.75 -9.08
C THR A 459 25.79 5.91 -8.69
N LEU A 460 25.90 4.59 -8.86
CA LEU A 460 24.95 3.62 -8.31
C LEU A 460 25.53 3.03 -7.02
N PRO A 461 24.70 2.54 -6.07
CA PRO A 461 25.19 1.89 -4.86
C PRO A 461 25.99 0.62 -5.17
N HIS A 462 26.72 0.12 -4.16
CA HIS A 462 27.34 -1.20 -4.22
C HIS A 462 26.30 -2.29 -4.50
N ASP A 463 26.76 -3.43 -5.03
CA ASP A 463 25.92 -4.51 -5.54
C ASP A 463 26.24 -5.82 -4.81
N PRO A 464 25.58 -6.11 -3.67
CA PRO A 464 26.00 -7.19 -2.75
C PRO A 464 25.97 -8.59 -3.35
N LEU A 465 25.18 -8.80 -4.41
CA LEU A 465 25.08 -10.08 -5.10
C LEU A 465 26.18 -10.27 -6.16
N ARG A 466 27.03 -9.27 -6.42
CA ARG A 466 27.98 -9.27 -7.53
C ARG A 466 29.31 -9.92 -7.14
N GLY A 467 29.50 -11.16 -7.59
CA GLY A 467 30.69 -11.97 -7.26
C GLY A 467 30.50 -12.89 -6.06
N LEU A 468 29.34 -12.78 -5.38
CA LEU A 468 28.90 -13.70 -4.32
C LEU A 468 28.76 -15.13 -4.90
N GLY A 469 29.45 -16.10 -4.30
CA GLY A 469 29.45 -17.51 -4.72
C GLY A 469 28.06 -18.15 -4.68
N LYS A 470 27.82 -19.18 -5.51
CA LYS A 470 26.50 -19.82 -5.62
C LYS A 470 25.99 -20.45 -4.32
N SER A 471 26.89 -20.87 -3.43
CA SER A 471 26.59 -21.45 -2.13
C SER A 471 26.59 -20.44 -0.97
N GLU A 472 27.00 -19.19 -1.20
CA GLU A 472 27.11 -18.16 -0.16
C GLU A 472 25.75 -17.50 0.11
N ASP A 473 25.42 -17.30 1.38
CA ASP A 473 24.13 -16.76 1.81
C ASP A 473 24.02 -15.24 1.60
N ILE A 474 22.81 -14.81 1.25
CA ILE A 474 22.48 -13.44 0.89
C ILE A 474 22.22 -12.60 2.14
N ASN A 475 22.99 -11.53 2.32
CA ASN A 475 22.67 -10.45 3.27
C ASN A 475 21.37 -9.74 2.82
N LEU A 476 20.24 -10.12 3.43
CA LEU A 476 18.91 -9.64 3.04
C LEU A 476 18.74 -8.12 3.26
N PRO A 477 19.02 -7.54 4.44
CA PRO A 477 18.90 -6.10 4.66
C PRO A 477 19.71 -5.28 3.66
N LEU A 478 21.01 -5.61 3.50
CA LEU A 478 21.89 -4.89 2.59
C LEU A 478 21.44 -5.03 1.13
N THR A 479 21.11 -6.24 0.68
CA THR A 479 20.65 -6.49 -0.71
C THR A 479 19.35 -5.75 -1.02
N ALA A 480 18.38 -5.75 -0.10
CA ALA A 480 17.12 -5.04 -0.26
C ALA A 480 17.33 -3.51 -0.30
N PHE A 481 18.22 -2.98 0.55
CA PHE A 481 18.48 -1.55 0.61
C PHE A 481 19.32 -1.04 -0.56
N SER A 482 20.38 -1.74 -0.97
CA SER A 482 21.14 -1.41 -2.19
C SER A 482 20.25 -1.43 -3.43
N TYR A 483 19.31 -2.38 -3.53
CA TYR A 483 18.32 -2.41 -4.61
C TYR A 483 17.32 -1.23 -4.54
N LEU A 484 16.83 -0.88 -3.34
CA LEU A 484 15.98 0.28 -3.09
C LEU A 484 16.67 1.60 -3.48
N ILE A 485 17.91 1.82 -3.05
CA ILE A 485 18.72 3.00 -3.37
C ILE A 485 19.01 3.09 -4.88
N ARG A 486 19.32 1.95 -5.54
CA ARG A 486 19.47 1.90 -7.00
C ARG A 486 18.15 2.28 -7.69
N ARG A 487 17.01 1.72 -7.26
CA ARG A 487 15.70 2.04 -7.84
C ARG A 487 15.35 3.52 -7.66
N LEU A 488 15.59 4.09 -6.48
CA LEU A 488 15.34 5.51 -6.21
C LEU A 488 16.23 6.40 -7.09
N THR A 489 17.51 6.07 -7.23
CA THR A 489 18.45 6.81 -8.10
C THR A 489 17.99 6.83 -9.56
N LEU A 490 17.43 5.72 -10.03
CA LEU A 490 16.98 5.50 -11.41
C LEU A 490 15.46 5.72 -11.62
N CYS A 491 14.71 6.21 -10.62
CA CYS A 491 13.24 6.10 -10.61
C CYS A 491 12.53 6.81 -11.78
N THR A 492 13.14 7.82 -12.41
CA THR A 492 12.60 8.50 -13.59
C THR A 492 12.71 7.69 -14.89
N ARG A 493 13.43 6.56 -14.88
CA ARG A 493 13.66 5.67 -16.03
C ARG A 493 12.76 4.43 -16.03
N TYR A 494 11.93 4.27 -15.00
CA TYR A 494 11.05 3.11 -14.79
C TYR A 494 9.63 3.55 -14.40
N CYS A 495 8.64 2.75 -14.74
CA CYS A 495 7.24 3.01 -14.40
C CYS A 495 7.01 2.84 -12.89
N ILE A 496 6.40 3.82 -12.21
CA ILE A 496 6.13 3.69 -10.76
C ILE A 496 4.97 2.73 -10.41
N VAL A 497 4.33 2.11 -11.41
CA VAL A 497 3.21 1.16 -11.21
C VAL A 497 3.58 -0.28 -11.55
N CYS A 498 4.19 -0.53 -12.71
CA CYS A 498 4.61 -1.88 -13.13
C CYS A 498 6.13 -2.09 -13.08
N HIS A 499 6.90 -1.08 -12.67
CA HIS A 499 8.36 -1.10 -12.49
C HIS A 499 9.21 -1.44 -13.72
N ASN A 500 8.59 -1.73 -14.86
CA ASN A 500 9.24 -1.89 -16.16
C ASN A 500 9.84 -0.57 -16.66
N LYS A 501 10.91 -0.68 -17.44
CA LYS A 501 11.65 0.46 -18.02
C LYS A 501 10.76 1.29 -18.96
N LEU A 502 10.84 2.62 -18.85
CA LEU A 502 10.08 3.53 -19.73
C LEU A 502 10.71 3.60 -21.13
N THR A 503 9.85 3.62 -22.15
CA THR A 503 10.20 3.71 -23.58
C THR A 503 10.02 5.12 -24.15
N THR A 504 9.93 6.14 -23.29
CA THR A 504 9.55 7.51 -23.66
C THR A 504 10.66 8.27 -24.38
N ASN A 505 10.31 8.96 -25.47
CA ASN A 505 11.22 9.82 -26.25
C ASN A 505 11.54 11.18 -25.58
N PHE A 506 11.27 11.31 -24.28
CA PHE A 506 11.55 12.49 -23.45
C PHE A 506 12.07 12.04 -22.08
N GLU A 507 12.95 12.85 -21.52
CA GLU A 507 13.59 12.60 -20.23
C GLU A 507 12.81 13.37 -19.13
N ALA A 508 12.11 12.66 -18.24
CA ALA A 508 11.28 13.25 -17.19
C ALA A 508 12.07 13.55 -15.90
N LEU A 509 11.76 14.68 -15.23
CA LEU A 509 12.37 15.04 -13.93
C LEU A 509 11.63 14.37 -12.77
N LYS A 510 10.29 14.37 -12.80
CA LYS A 510 9.45 13.61 -11.84
C LYS A 510 9.23 12.16 -12.34
N PRO A 511 9.16 11.15 -11.45
CA PRO A 511 8.79 9.78 -11.82
C PRO A 511 7.37 9.69 -12.37
N TYR A 512 7.16 8.78 -13.31
CA TYR A 512 5.94 8.71 -14.12
C TYR A 512 5.53 7.27 -14.45
N VAL A 513 4.47 7.09 -15.25
CA VAL A 513 4.00 5.80 -15.73
C VAL A 513 4.34 5.55 -17.20
N CYS A 514 4.30 4.28 -17.62
CA CYS A 514 4.33 3.92 -19.03
C CYS A 514 2.96 4.09 -19.69
N ASP A 515 2.92 4.02 -21.02
CA ASP A 515 1.75 4.26 -21.87
C ASP A 515 0.68 3.14 -21.79
N SER A 516 0.84 2.18 -20.86
CA SER A 516 -0.16 1.14 -20.59
C SER A 516 -1.37 1.73 -19.88
N LYS A 517 -2.56 1.60 -20.48
CA LYS A 517 -3.83 2.07 -19.88
C LYS A 517 -4.04 1.57 -18.44
N LEU A 518 -3.60 0.36 -18.12
CA LEU A 518 -3.68 -0.16 -16.76
C LEU A 518 -2.81 0.63 -15.77
N CYS A 519 -1.59 1.00 -16.18
CA CYS A 519 -0.70 1.82 -15.36
C CYS A 519 -1.21 3.26 -15.22
N SER A 520 -1.71 3.87 -16.31
CA SER A 520 -2.38 5.17 -16.28
C SER A 520 -3.58 5.16 -15.33
N TYR A 521 -4.46 4.15 -15.44
CA TYR A 521 -5.62 4.00 -14.55
C TYR A 521 -5.22 3.86 -13.08
N GLN A 522 -4.25 3.00 -12.74
CA GLN A 522 -3.83 2.83 -11.34
C GLN A 522 -3.17 4.09 -10.76
N TYR A 523 -2.39 4.83 -11.55
CA TYR A 523 -1.73 6.07 -11.12
C TYR A 523 -2.70 7.26 -10.93
N TYR A 524 -3.60 7.47 -11.89
CA TYR A 524 -4.55 8.58 -11.85
C TYR A 524 -5.82 8.26 -11.04
N SER A 525 -6.40 7.07 -11.17
CA SER A 525 -7.70 6.73 -10.58
C SER A 525 -7.63 5.97 -9.25
N LEU A 526 -6.51 5.28 -8.95
CA LEU A 526 -6.28 4.59 -7.66
C LEU A 526 -5.22 5.26 -6.77
N ASN A 527 -4.92 6.54 -7.03
CA ASN A 527 -3.97 7.35 -6.25
C ASN A 527 -2.54 6.77 -6.08
N ARG A 528 -2.06 5.87 -6.95
CA ARG A 528 -0.68 5.33 -6.93
C ARG A 528 0.39 6.32 -7.46
N GLY A 529 0.31 7.59 -7.06
CA GLY A 529 1.22 8.66 -7.46
C GLY A 529 1.06 9.87 -6.54
N PRO A 530 1.75 10.99 -6.81
CA PRO A 530 1.73 12.18 -5.94
C PRO A 530 0.34 12.57 -5.46
N SER A 531 0.23 12.96 -4.19
CA SER A 531 -1.03 13.42 -3.60
C SER A 531 -1.43 14.76 -4.22
N LEU A 532 -2.63 14.81 -4.81
CA LEU A 532 -3.15 16.05 -5.44
C LEU A 532 -3.49 17.07 -4.34
N GLU A 533 -4.05 16.57 -3.25
CA GLU A 533 -4.38 17.30 -2.04
C GLU A 533 -3.13 17.96 -1.45
N TYR A 534 -1.99 17.24 -1.39
CA TYR A 534 -0.71 17.78 -0.95
C TYR A 534 -0.19 18.90 -1.88
N GLU A 535 -0.22 18.69 -3.20
CA GLU A 535 0.21 19.71 -4.18
C GLU A 535 -0.68 20.96 -4.15
N ILE A 536 -2.00 20.84 -3.88
CA ILE A 536 -2.92 21.98 -3.70
C ILE A 536 -2.62 22.78 -2.43
N ILE A 537 -2.34 22.11 -1.31
CA ILE A 537 -2.02 22.76 -0.04
C ILE A 537 -0.70 23.54 -0.15
N HIS A 538 0.36 22.90 -0.65
CA HIS A 538 1.74 23.41 -0.58
C HIS A 538 2.16 24.24 -1.81
N ASN A 539 1.61 23.96 -3.00
CA ASN A 539 2.00 24.57 -4.26
C ASN A 539 0.81 25.16 -5.07
N PRO A 540 -0.17 25.87 -4.45
CA PRO A 540 -1.41 26.28 -5.13
C PRO A 540 -1.18 27.17 -6.36
N GLN A 541 -0.14 28.01 -6.37
CA GLN A 541 0.20 28.83 -7.53
C GLN A 541 0.72 28.02 -8.73
N THR A 542 1.41 26.89 -8.48
CA THR A 542 1.80 25.95 -9.54
C THR A 542 0.57 25.21 -10.06
N VAL A 543 -0.32 24.74 -9.18
CA VAL A 543 -1.56 24.05 -9.59
C VAL A 543 -2.45 24.97 -10.44
N ASP A 544 -2.66 26.22 -10.03
CA ASP A 544 -3.43 27.23 -10.77
C ASP A 544 -2.83 27.52 -12.16
N LEU A 545 -1.50 27.62 -12.24
CA LEU A 545 -0.79 27.78 -13.51
C LEU A 545 -0.94 26.54 -14.41
N LEU A 546 -0.78 25.32 -13.87
CA LEU A 546 -0.91 24.08 -14.63
C LEU A 546 -2.32 23.91 -15.21
N ILE A 547 -3.37 24.20 -14.43
CA ILE A 547 -4.76 24.21 -14.92
C ILE A 547 -4.91 25.25 -16.02
N SER A 548 -4.40 26.47 -15.81
CA SER A 548 -4.53 27.59 -16.76
C SER A 548 -3.85 27.32 -18.10
N LEU A 549 -2.63 26.76 -18.10
CA LEU A 549 -1.90 26.40 -19.33
C LEU A 549 -2.59 25.26 -20.08
N THR A 550 -3.10 24.26 -19.35
CA THR A 550 -3.88 23.15 -19.93
C THR A 550 -5.19 23.66 -20.55
N TYR A 551 -5.88 24.59 -19.86
CA TYR A 551 -7.09 25.23 -20.35
C TYR A 551 -6.86 26.01 -21.64
N SER A 552 -5.83 26.86 -21.71
CA SER A 552 -5.53 27.63 -22.92
C SER A 552 -5.09 26.75 -24.10
N GLY A 553 -4.38 25.64 -23.84
CA GLY A 553 -4.11 24.64 -24.89
C GLY A 553 -5.40 23.98 -25.42
N ALA A 554 -6.30 23.58 -24.52
CA ALA A 554 -7.56 22.91 -24.84
C ALA A 554 -8.54 23.85 -25.58
N ALA A 555 -8.78 25.04 -25.03
CA ALA A 555 -9.72 26.02 -25.55
C ALA A 555 -9.26 26.68 -26.87
N GLU A 556 -7.96 26.68 -27.16
CA GLU A 556 -7.40 27.21 -28.42
C GLU A 556 -7.10 26.12 -29.47
N GLY A 557 -7.58 24.89 -29.23
CA GLY A 557 -7.58 23.81 -30.20
C GLY A 557 -6.23 23.14 -30.46
N VAL A 558 -5.26 23.25 -29.53
CA VAL A 558 -3.87 22.76 -29.70
C VAL A 558 -3.34 21.93 -28.52
N LEU A 559 -4.23 21.40 -27.67
CA LEU A 559 -3.81 20.42 -26.67
C LEU A 559 -3.51 19.10 -27.37
N ASP A 560 -2.24 18.87 -27.66
CA ASP A 560 -1.69 17.60 -28.15
C ASP A 560 -1.20 16.73 -26.98
N GLU A 561 -0.57 15.59 -27.29
CA GLU A 561 -0.13 14.60 -26.30
C GLU A 561 0.81 15.18 -25.21
N PRO A 562 0.79 14.63 -23.97
CA PRO A 562 -0.12 13.60 -23.50
C PRO A 562 -1.57 14.11 -23.35
N LEU A 563 -2.54 13.20 -23.44
CA LEU A 563 -3.96 13.41 -23.15
C LEU A 563 -4.40 12.48 -22.00
N PRO A 564 -5.51 12.75 -21.28
CA PRO A 564 -5.97 11.94 -20.14
C PRO A 564 -6.67 10.62 -20.55
N ILE A 565 -6.08 9.91 -21.51
CA ILE A 565 -6.60 8.66 -22.10
C ILE A 565 -6.35 7.47 -21.16
N GLY A 566 -7.25 6.49 -21.17
CA GLY A 566 -7.13 5.27 -20.36
C GLY A 566 -7.44 5.45 -18.87
N MET A 567 -7.96 6.62 -18.48
CA MET A 567 -8.30 6.94 -17.09
C MET A 567 -9.71 6.47 -16.66
N GLY A 568 -10.55 6.05 -17.60
CA GLY A 568 -11.95 5.69 -17.37
C GLY A 568 -12.86 6.91 -17.14
N LEU A 569 -12.54 8.03 -17.79
CA LEU A 569 -13.26 9.30 -17.67
C LEU A 569 -14.64 9.20 -18.32
N ARG A 570 -15.70 9.48 -17.54
CA ARG A 570 -17.07 9.57 -18.04
C ARG A 570 -17.47 11.03 -18.19
N VAL A 571 -17.68 11.49 -19.43
CA VAL A 571 -17.85 12.93 -19.75
C VAL A 571 -19.09 13.18 -20.61
N PRO A 572 -19.71 14.37 -20.54
CA PRO A 572 -20.72 14.79 -21.51
C PRO A 572 -20.09 14.90 -22.91
N ILE A 573 -20.86 14.56 -23.94
CA ILE A 573 -20.49 14.81 -25.34
C ILE A 573 -20.53 16.33 -25.59
N PRO A 574 -19.45 16.97 -26.08
CA PRO A 574 -19.45 18.41 -26.38
C PRO A 574 -20.44 18.77 -27.49
N ASP A 575 -21.11 19.92 -27.36
CA ASP A 575 -21.85 20.49 -28.48
C ASP A 575 -20.89 20.95 -29.59
N LYS A 576 -21.35 20.89 -30.84
CA LYS A 576 -20.58 21.28 -32.03
C LYS A 576 -20.15 22.75 -32.00
N THR A 577 -20.85 23.60 -31.25
CA THR A 577 -20.45 25.00 -31.02
C THR A 577 -19.20 25.15 -30.15
N MET A 578 -18.80 24.12 -29.40
CA MET A 578 -17.61 24.11 -28.54
C MET A 578 -16.36 23.56 -29.24
N LEU A 579 -16.48 23.04 -30.46
CA LEU A 579 -15.38 22.39 -31.18
C LEU A 579 -14.49 23.42 -31.89
N VAL A 580 -13.32 23.68 -31.31
CA VAL A 580 -12.34 24.63 -31.84
C VAL A 580 -11.37 23.92 -32.79
N GLN A 581 -11.38 24.33 -34.06
CA GLN A 581 -10.36 23.96 -35.05
C GLN A 581 -9.01 24.56 -34.65
N PRO A 582 -7.88 23.84 -34.80
CA PRO A 582 -6.55 24.42 -34.60
C PRO A 582 -6.32 25.61 -35.55
N PRO A 583 -5.52 26.61 -35.16
CA PRO A 583 -5.21 27.73 -36.04
C PRO A 583 -4.48 27.21 -37.28
N THR A 584 -5.04 27.48 -38.47
CA THR A 584 -4.33 27.21 -39.73
C THR A 584 -2.97 27.92 -39.70
N PRO A 585 -1.85 27.23 -39.98
CA PRO A 585 -0.55 27.88 -40.09
C PRO A 585 -0.65 29.05 -41.07
N ARG A 586 -0.25 30.25 -40.65
CA ARG A 586 -0.22 31.40 -41.56
C ARG A 586 0.81 31.09 -42.64
N GLY A 587 0.32 30.75 -43.84
CA GLY A 587 1.17 30.58 -45.01
C GLY A 587 2.03 31.82 -45.24
N PRO A 588 3.23 31.68 -45.83
CA PRO A 588 4.14 32.80 -46.03
C PRO A 588 3.42 33.90 -46.83
N ALA A 589 3.37 35.11 -46.26
CA ALA A 589 2.86 36.27 -46.98
C ALA A 589 3.63 36.41 -48.30
N ALA A 590 2.89 36.49 -49.41
CA ALA A 590 3.46 36.29 -50.75
C ALA A 590 4.36 37.46 -51.17
N TYR A 591 5.65 37.39 -50.81
CA TYR A 591 6.69 38.21 -51.40
C TYR A 591 6.96 37.73 -52.84
N PRO A 592 6.80 38.58 -53.87
CA PRO A 592 7.04 38.19 -55.25
C PRO A 592 8.55 38.06 -55.52
N GLY A 593 9.08 36.84 -55.49
CA GLY A 593 10.46 36.56 -55.88
C GLY A 593 11.12 35.28 -55.34
N ALA A 594 10.53 34.59 -54.35
CA ALA A 594 11.11 33.36 -53.80
C ALA A 594 10.68 32.12 -54.60
N PHE A 595 11.65 31.34 -55.11
CA PHE A 595 11.39 30.08 -55.79
C PHE A 595 10.90 29.01 -54.81
N LEU A 596 9.84 28.29 -55.20
CA LEU A 596 9.29 27.17 -54.44
C LEU A 596 10.18 25.92 -54.56
N ALA A 597 10.95 25.64 -53.52
CA ALA A 597 11.40 24.27 -53.26
C ALA A 597 10.20 23.41 -52.85
N SER A 598 10.08 22.20 -53.39
CA SER A 598 8.97 21.29 -53.08
C SER A 598 9.07 20.82 -51.63
N VAL A 599 8.24 21.39 -50.76
CA VAL A 599 8.07 20.90 -49.38
C VAL A 599 7.23 19.63 -49.45
N THR A 600 7.88 18.48 -49.22
CA THR A 600 7.16 17.23 -48.92
C THR A 600 6.23 17.47 -47.75
N ALA A 601 4.95 17.13 -47.90
CA ALA A 601 3.96 17.31 -46.84
C ALA A 601 4.46 16.68 -45.54
N ALA A 602 4.38 17.43 -44.43
CA ALA A 602 4.61 16.86 -43.12
C ALA A 602 3.63 15.69 -42.89
N PRO A 603 4.03 14.63 -42.16
CA PRO A 603 3.07 13.61 -41.75
C PRO A 603 1.93 14.30 -41.00
N SER A 604 0.69 14.00 -41.37
CA SER A 604 -0.47 14.48 -40.64
C SER A 604 -0.34 14.04 -39.17
N PRO A 605 -0.73 14.88 -38.18
CA PRO A 605 -0.80 14.42 -36.80
C PRO A 605 -1.67 13.16 -36.75
N SER A 606 -1.24 12.17 -35.95
CA SER A 606 -1.93 10.89 -35.82
C SER A 606 -3.40 11.12 -35.47
N ILE A 607 -4.29 11.03 -36.46
CA ILE A 607 -5.71 11.24 -36.23
C ILE A 607 -6.17 10.10 -35.33
N ILE A 608 -6.47 10.44 -34.08
CA ILE A 608 -7.20 9.56 -33.16
C ILE A 608 -8.62 9.48 -33.71
N THR A 609 -8.80 8.61 -34.71
CA THR A 609 -10.10 8.27 -35.26
C THR A 609 -10.85 7.53 -34.15
N PRO A 610 -12.02 8.02 -33.72
CA PRO A 610 -12.76 7.39 -32.64
C PRO A 610 -13.10 5.95 -33.05
N ARG A 611 -12.81 4.98 -32.16
CA ARG A 611 -12.96 3.54 -32.46
C ARG A 611 -14.43 3.13 -32.62
N ARG A 612 -15.34 3.99 -32.18
CA ARG A 612 -16.79 3.85 -32.17
C ARG A 612 -17.39 5.26 -32.15
N GLU A 613 -18.59 5.46 -32.65
CA GLU A 613 -19.30 6.72 -32.35
C GLU A 613 -19.61 6.78 -30.84
N PRO A 614 -19.36 7.92 -30.15
CA PRO A 614 -19.60 8.03 -28.71
C PRO A 614 -21.10 7.99 -28.40
N VAL A 615 -21.57 6.86 -27.88
CA VAL A 615 -22.96 6.68 -27.45
C VAL A 615 -23.11 7.19 -26.00
N PRO A 616 -24.00 8.14 -25.72
CA PRO A 616 -24.27 8.57 -24.35
C PRO A 616 -25.08 7.51 -23.58
N ASP A 617 -24.80 7.36 -22.29
CA ASP A 617 -25.57 6.49 -21.40
C ASP A 617 -26.85 7.17 -20.87
N ASN A 618 -27.54 6.49 -19.94
CA ASN A 618 -28.76 6.97 -19.28
C ASN A 618 -28.58 8.30 -18.49
N HIS A 619 -27.35 8.77 -18.29
CA HIS A 619 -27.01 10.03 -17.64
C HIS A 619 -26.44 11.07 -18.62
N GLY A 620 -26.42 10.78 -19.93
CA GLY A 620 -25.88 11.66 -20.96
C GLY A 620 -24.35 11.62 -21.08
N LEU A 621 -23.68 10.63 -20.46
CA LEU A 621 -22.23 10.54 -20.42
C LEU A 621 -21.71 9.48 -21.40
N CYS A 622 -20.65 9.79 -22.13
CA CYS A 622 -19.87 8.84 -22.95
C CYS A 622 -18.59 8.42 -22.21
N ASP A 623 -17.78 7.55 -22.79
CA ASP A 623 -16.37 7.38 -22.39
C ASP A 623 -15.51 8.44 -23.12
N PHE A 624 -14.58 9.07 -22.41
CA PHE A 624 -13.64 10.02 -23.01
C PHE A 624 -12.75 9.36 -24.07
N ASP A 625 -12.41 8.08 -23.90
CA ASP A 625 -11.55 7.34 -24.84
C ASP A 625 -12.23 7.04 -26.20
N ASP A 626 -13.55 7.20 -26.30
CA ASP A 626 -14.35 7.07 -27.54
C ASP A 626 -14.52 8.40 -28.31
N LEU A 627 -14.07 9.54 -27.75
CA LEU A 627 -14.18 10.87 -28.38
C LEU A 627 -13.11 11.10 -29.47
N ASP A 628 -13.42 11.96 -30.45
CA ASP A 628 -12.40 12.50 -31.36
C ASP A 628 -11.53 13.57 -30.66
N ILE A 629 -10.37 13.92 -31.23
CA ILE A 629 -9.42 14.86 -30.61
C ILE A 629 -9.99 16.28 -30.41
N PHE A 630 -10.92 16.75 -31.23
CA PHE A 630 -11.58 18.05 -31.06
C PHE A 630 -12.59 18.00 -29.91
N GLN A 631 -13.35 16.90 -29.82
CA GLN A 631 -14.24 16.61 -28.71
C GLN A 631 -13.47 16.46 -27.39
N MET A 632 -12.38 15.69 -27.35
CA MET A 632 -11.50 15.55 -26.17
C MET A 632 -11.03 16.91 -25.64
N ARG A 633 -10.58 17.80 -26.53
CA ARG A 633 -10.18 19.19 -26.21
C ARG A 633 -11.32 19.99 -25.60
N ALA A 634 -12.50 19.96 -26.24
CA ALA A 634 -13.69 20.66 -25.75
C ALA A 634 -14.16 20.12 -24.39
N SER A 635 -14.15 18.80 -24.18
CA SER A 635 -14.47 18.16 -22.89
C SER A 635 -13.49 18.57 -21.78
N ILE A 636 -12.18 18.61 -22.06
CA ILE A 636 -11.18 19.06 -21.07
C ILE A 636 -11.43 20.52 -20.66
N ALA A 637 -11.64 21.43 -21.61
CA ALA A 637 -11.93 22.83 -21.32
C ALA A 637 -13.27 22.99 -20.56
N ALA A 638 -14.30 22.21 -20.90
CA ALA A 638 -15.59 22.20 -20.21
C ALA A 638 -15.44 21.73 -18.75
N MET A 639 -14.76 20.61 -18.51
CA MET A 639 -14.54 20.06 -17.17
C MET A 639 -13.67 20.98 -16.29
N ILE A 640 -12.64 21.61 -16.86
CA ILE A 640 -11.85 22.61 -16.13
C ILE A 640 -12.70 23.83 -15.73
N ASN A 641 -13.68 24.24 -16.55
CA ASN A 641 -14.61 25.31 -16.18
C ASN A 641 -15.58 24.93 -15.04
N THR A 642 -15.87 23.63 -14.81
CA THR A 642 -16.70 23.22 -13.66
C THR A 642 -15.95 23.33 -12.33
N LEU A 643 -14.66 22.99 -12.28
CA LEU A 643 -13.83 23.01 -11.06
C LEU A 643 -13.93 24.34 -10.28
N PRO A 644 -13.92 24.36 -8.94
CA PRO A 644 -13.79 25.58 -8.15
C PRO A 644 -12.40 26.24 -8.29
N PRO A 645 -12.19 27.46 -7.77
CA PRO A 645 -10.85 28.06 -7.68
C PRO A 645 -9.91 27.24 -6.79
N VAL A 646 -8.61 27.20 -7.12
CA VAL A 646 -7.61 26.43 -6.35
C VAL A 646 -7.48 26.91 -4.90
N GLU A 647 -7.66 28.21 -4.68
CA GLU A 647 -7.67 28.81 -3.35
C GLU A 647 -8.78 28.24 -2.44
N ASP A 648 -9.95 27.94 -3.01
CA ASP A 648 -11.08 27.43 -2.24
C ASP A 648 -10.99 25.91 -2.06
N MET A 649 -10.35 25.19 -3.00
CA MET A 649 -9.88 23.81 -2.76
C MET A 649 -8.91 23.74 -1.58
N LYS A 650 -7.92 24.64 -1.54
CA LYS A 650 -6.93 24.71 -0.44
C LYS A 650 -7.61 24.98 0.90
N LYS A 651 -8.44 26.03 1.01
CA LYS A 651 -9.19 26.34 2.25
C LYS A 651 -10.10 25.19 2.72
N HIS A 652 -10.68 24.42 1.79
CA HIS A 652 -11.48 23.25 2.12
C HIS A 652 -10.63 22.11 2.68
N LEU A 653 -9.45 21.86 2.10
CA LEU A 653 -8.50 20.84 2.59
C LEU A 653 -7.88 21.22 3.95
N GLU A 654 -7.56 22.49 4.17
CA GLU A 654 -6.98 23.03 5.41
C GLU A 654 -8.01 23.26 6.53
N ARG A 655 -9.29 23.01 6.26
CA ARG A 655 -10.37 23.24 7.22
C ARG A 655 -10.23 22.29 8.43
N LYS A 656 -9.85 22.84 9.60
CA LYS A 656 -9.88 22.11 10.88
C LYS A 656 -11.23 21.40 11.05
N VAL A 657 -11.21 20.07 11.09
CA VAL A 657 -12.38 19.20 11.32
C VAL A 657 -12.50 18.92 12.81
N LYS A 658 -13.70 18.59 13.30
CA LYS A 658 -13.85 18.07 14.67
C LYS A 658 -13.14 16.71 14.80
N PRO A 659 -12.58 16.39 15.99
CA PRO A 659 -11.94 15.10 16.24
C PRO A 659 -12.87 13.91 15.92
N GLY A 660 -12.29 12.77 15.53
CA GLY A 660 -13.05 11.57 15.15
C GLY A 660 -13.84 11.69 13.83
N LYS A 661 -13.56 12.69 12.99
CA LYS A 661 -14.07 12.79 11.62
C LYS A 661 -12.93 12.87 10.61
N SER A 662 -13.11 12.19 9.47
CA SER A 662 -12.13 12.13 8.40
C SER A 662 -11.73 13.52 7.88
N LYS A 663 -10.43 13.69 7.60
CA LYS A 663 -9.89 14.87 6.90
C LYS A 663 -10.64 15.10 5.56
N PRO A 664 -10.97 16.35 5.19
CA PRO A 664 -12.00 16.65 4.20
C PRO A 664 -11.50 16.37 2.77
N ARG A 665 -12.35 15.80 1.92
CA ARG A 665 -11.94 15.35 0.57
C ARG A 665 -12.33 16.37 -0.50
N LEU A 666 -11.54 16.48 -1.58
CA LEU A 666 -11.83 17.40 -2.70
C LEU A 666 -13.24 17.21 -3.28
N ARG A 667 -13.70 15.96 -3.41
CA ARG A 667 -15.05 15.63 -3.94
C ARG A 667 -16.21 16.05 -3.03
N GLU A 668 -15.94 16.45 -1.79
CA GLU A 668 -16.93 16.91 -0.81
C GLU A 668 -17.13 18.44 -0.85
N LEU A 669 -16.26 19.18 -1.56
CA LEU A 669 -16.35 20.63 -1.72
C LEU A 669 -17.55 21.05 -2.59
N ASP A 670 -17.77 20.34 -3.70
CA ASP A 670 -18.92 20.55 -4.58
C ASP A 670 -19.39 19.22 -5.20
N PRO A 671 -20.53 18.67 -4.75
CA PRO A 671 -21.08 17.41 -5.28
C PRO A 671 -21.70 17.55 -6.67
N THR A 672 -21.80 18.76 -7.23
CA THR A 672 -22.27 18.98 -8.61
C THR A 672 -21.15 18.85 -9.64
N VAL A 673 -19.88 18.92 -9.22
CA VAL A 673 -18.71 18.75 -10.09
C VAL A 673 -18.50 17.26 -10.39
N LEU A 674 -18.60 16.91 -11.68
CA LEU A 674 -18.46 15.52 -12.15
C LEU A 674 -17.12 14.89 -11.70
N PRO A 675 -17.09 13.59 -11.33
CA PRO A 675 -15.86 12.88 -10.97
C PRO A 675 -14.74 12.99 -12.01
N ALA A 676 -15.10 13.07 -13.29
CA ALA A 676 -14.17 13.26 -14.40
C ALA A 676 -13.40 14.59 -14.33
N ALA A 677 -14.01 15.68 -13.84
CA ALA A 677 -13.31 16.96 -13.68
C ALA A 677 -12.24 16.88 -12.59
N TRP A 678 -12.53 16.21 -11.47
CA TRP A 678 -11.54 15.95 -10.41
C TRP A 678 -10.40 15.04 -10.89
N GLN A 679 -10.68 14.06 -11.75
CA GLN A 679 -9.65 13.23 -12.39
C GLN A 679 -8.81 14.03 -13.41
N ILE A 680 -9.42 14.90 -14.22
CA ILE A 680 -8.71 15.81 -15.13
C ILE A 680 -7.81 16.77 -14.34
N LEU A 681 -8.27 17.32 -13.21
CA LEU A 681 -7.43 18.11 -12.29
C LEU A 681 -6.21 17.32 -11.81
N ARG A 682 -6.41 16.07 -11.36
CA ARG A 682 -5.32 15.17 -10.97
C ARG A 682 -4.35 14.93 -12.13
N TRP A 683 -4.86 14.79 -13.35
CA TRP A 683 -4.04 14.64 -14.55
C TRP A 683 -3.27 15.92 -14.92
N CYS A 684 -3.85 17.12 -14.83
CA CYS A 684 -3.15 18.39 -15.08
C CYS A 684 -1.87 18.54 -14.23
N VAL A 685 -1.95 18.13 -12.96
CA VAL A 685 -0.83 18.13 -12.00
C VAL A 685 0.10 16.95 -12.24
N ALA A 686 -0.41 15.71 -12.20
CA ALA A 686 0.42 14.51 -12.21
C ALA A 686 0.89 14.05 -13.61
N SER A 687 0.50 14.71 -14.71
CA SER A 687 1.22 14.62 -16.00
C SER A 687 2.32 15.69 -16.17
N CYS A 688 2.55 16.55 -15.18
CA CYS A 688 3.66 17.50 -15.20
C CYS A 688 4.98 16.81 -14.83
N THR A 689 5.76 16.44 -15.84
CA THR A 689 7.07 15.79 -15.71
C THR A 689 8.21 16.74 -15.32
N ALA A 690 7.98 18.06 -15.39
CA ALA A 690 8.89 19.11 -14.94
C ALA A 690 8.66 19.52 -13.48
N TYR A 691 9.66 20.19 -12.91
CA TYR A 691 9.52 20.93 -11.65
C TYR A 691 9.15 22.39 -11.92
N LEU A 692 8.10 22.86 -11.24
CA LEU A 692 7.61 24.23 -11.26
C LEU A 692 7.28 24.65 -9.83
N GLU A 693 8.03 25.61 -9.29
CA GLU A 693 7.92 26.07 -7.91
C GLU A 693 7.91 27.61 -7.90
N PRO A 694 6.93 28.27 -7.24
CA PRO A 694 6.86 29.72 -7.21
C PRO A 694 8.00 30.27 -6.36
N ILE A 695 8.76 31.23 -6.89
CA ILE A 695 9.85 31.88 -6.16
C ILE A 695 9.23 32.96 -5.27
N THR A 696 9.16 32.69 -3.97
CA THR A 696 8.66 33.62 -2.94
C THR A 696 9.79 34.35 -2.23
N SER A 697 10.97 33.73 -2.08
CA SER A 697 12.13 34.35 -1.44
C SER A 697 12.78 35.38 -2.35
N GLY A 698 12.96 36.60 -1.83
CA GLY A 698 13.71 37.68 -2.51
C GLY A 698 15.15 37.30 -2.86
N ALA A 699 15.70 36.27 -2.21
CA ALA A 699 17.04 35.76 -2.45
C ALA A 699 17.25 35.14 -3.85
N GLU A 700 16.16 34.72 -4.50
CA GLU A 700 16.23 33.90 -5.72
C GLU A 700 15.51 34.54 -6.92
N LEU A 701 14.90 35.71 -6.71
CA LEU A 701 14.22 36.47 -7.75
C LEU A 701 15.24 37.05 -8.74
N VAL A 702 14.98 36.83 -10.02
CA VAL A 702 15.61 37.57 -11.12
C VAL A 702 15.24 39.05 -10.96
N THR A 703 16.25 39.91 -10.86
CA THR A 703 16.06 41.32 -10.48
C THR A 703 15.89 42.23 -11.69
N ASN A 704 15.40 43.46 -11.45
CA ASN A 704 15.02 44.46 -12.46
C ASN A 704 13.85 44.05 -13.37
N LEU A 705 13.01 43.11 -12.92
CA LEU A 705 11.70 42.81 -13.47
C LEU A 705 10.62 43.71 -12.83
N ASP A 706 9.57 44.04 -13.59
CA ASP A 706 8.42 44.78 -13.06
C ASP A 706 7.45 43.88 -12.24
N PRO A 707 6.66 44.41 -11.29
CA PRO A 707 5.82 43.60 -10.40
C PRO A 707 4.72 42.75 -11.07
N SER A 708 4.46 42.91 -12.39
CA SER A 708 3.53 42.01 -13.10
C SER A 708 4.14 40.63 -13.42
N TRP A 709 5.45 40.44 -13.17
CA TRP A 709 6.15 39.17 -13.37
C TRP A 709 6.17 38.30 -12.12
N ARG A 710 5.32 37.26 -12.10
CA ARG A 710 5.51 36.13 -11.19
C ARG A 710 6.63 35.25 -11.73
N GLN A 711 7.49 34.79 -10.83
CA GLN A 711 8.67 34.01 -11.19
C GLN A 711 8.54 32.59 -10.66
N PHE A 712 8.76 31.60 -11.52
CA PHE A 712 8.82 30.20 -11.14
C PHE A 712 10.21 29.66 -11.39
N ARG A 713 10.75 28.92 -10.43
CA ARG A 713 11.83 27.97 -10.66
C ARG A 713 11.29 26.93 -11.64
N PHE A 714 12.02 26.69 -12.72
CA PHE A 714 11.61 25.81 -13.80
C PHE A 714 12.74 24.84 -14.10
N SER A 715 12.46 23.55 -14.16
CA SER A 715 13.45 22.54 -14.53
C SER A 715 12.78 21.38 -15.26
N VAL A 716 13.30 21.06 -16.45
CA VAL A 716 12.78 20.05 -17.38
C VAL A 716 13.95 19.20 -17.87
N GLY A 717 13.70 17.94 -18.21
CA GLY A 717 14.76 16.95 -18.42
C GLY A 717 14.98 16.09 -17.17
N ALA A 718 15.35 14.83 -17.35
CA ALA A 718 15.80 13.97 -16.25
C ALA A 718 17.12 14.48 -15.66
N PRO A 719 17.56 13.99 -14.49
CA PRO A 719 18.92 14.24 -13.98
C PRO A 719 20.02 13.97 -15.02
N ASP A 720 19.82 12.97 -15.88
CA ASP A 720 20.69 12.62 -17.01
C ASP A 720 20.88 13.79 -18.01
N ALA A 721 19.88 14.68 -18.19
CA ALA A 721 19.94 15.85 -19.06
C ALA A 721 20.77 17.00 -18.46
N GLU A 722 20.60 17.28 -17.17
CA GLU A 722 21.46 18.23 -16.43
C GLU A 722 22.92 17.75 -16.48
N ALA A 723 23.18 16.46 -16.26
CA ALA A 723 24.53 15.90 -16.32
C ALA A 723 25.20 16.07 -17.71
N LYS A 724 24.44 15.89 -18.81
CA LYS A 724 24.91 16.16 -20.18
C LYS A 724 25.25 17.64 -20.38
N PHE A 725 24.37 18.54 -19.90
CA PHE A 725 24.60 19.98 -19.98
C PHE A 725 25.86 20.42 -19.20
N GLN A 726 26.02 19.96 -17.96
CA GLN A 726 27.20 20.26 -17.14
C GLN A 726 28.50 19.74 -17.79
N ALA A 727 28.47 18.55 -18.40
CA ALA A 727 29.61 18.03 -19.17
C ALA A 727 29.93 18.88 -20.41
N ALA A 728 28.91 19.38 -21.13
CA ALA A 728 29.09 20.28 -22.26
C ALA A 728 29.63 21.67 -21.85
N VAL A 729 29.24 22.19 -20.68
CA VAL A 729 29.83 23.41 -20.09
C VAL A 729 31.28 23.18 -19.67
N ALA A 730 31.60 22.08 -18.99
CA ALA A 730 32.99 21.75 -18.64
C ALA A 730 33.88 21.61 -19.90
N GLN A 731 33.34 21.01 -20.97
CA GLN A 731 34.03 20.93 -22.27
C GLN A 731 34.19 22.31 -22.94
N SER A 732 33.21 23.21 -22.85
CA SER A 732 33.32 24.56 -23.42
C SER A 732 34.41 25.38 -22.71
N GLN A 733 34.48 25.30 -21.39
CA GLN A 733 35.52 25.95 -20.58
C GLN A 733 36.94 25.50 -20.96
N ALA A 734 37.12 24.21 -21.25
CA ALA A 734 38.40 23.66 -21.71
C ALA A 734 38.78 24.07 -23.15
N LEU A 735 37.79 24.39 -24.00
CA LEU A 735 38.01 24.71 -25.42
C LEU A 735 38.08 26.22 -25.71
N ASN A 736 37.43 27.08 -24.92
CA ASN A 736 37.26 28.49 -25.23
C ASN A 736 37.55 29.37 -24.00
N VAL A 737 38.57 30.25 -24.10
CA VAL A 737 39.00 31.18 -23.03
C VAL A 737 37.87 32.10 -22.56
N ASN A 738 36.91 32.40 -23.43
CA ASN A 738 35.73 33.18 -23.09
C ASN A 738 34.76 32.37 -22.20
N ALA A 739 34.52 31.10 -22.55
CA ALA A 739 33.72 30.19 -21.75
C ALA A 739 34.37 29.89 -20.39
N ALA A 740 35.71 29.75 -20.32
CA ALA A 740 36.43 29.60 -19.06
C ALA A 740 36.14 30.74 -18.05
N LYS A 741 35.87 31.96 -18.54
CA LYS A 741 35.49 33.13 -17.72
C LYS A 741 33.97 33.31 -17.55
N TYR A 742 33.18 32.89 -18.55
CA TYR A 742 31.72 33.03 -18.63
C TYR A 742 31.12 31.70 -19.12
N PRO A 743 30.93 30.68 -18.25
CA PRO A 743 30.68 29.29 -18.67
C PRO A 743 29.41 29.09 -19.49
N SER A 744 28.38 29.87 -19.14
CA SER A 744 27.05 29.82 -19.75
C SER A 744 26.61 31.20 -20.21
N LEU A 745 25.84 31.22 -21.31
CA LEU A 745 25.01 32.34 -21.72
C LEU A 745 23.60 32.17 -21.16
N PHE A 746 22.88 33.27 -21.05
CA PHE A 746 21.44 33.27 -20.73
C PHE A 746 20.66 33.96 -21.85
N ALA A 747 19.48 33.46 -22.16
CA ALA A 747 18.61 33.99 -23.21
C ALA A 747 17.13 33.62 -22.99
N PHE A 748 16.22 34.39 -23.61
CA PHE A 748 14.79 34.22 -23.46
C PHE A 748 14.16 33.37 -24.56
N HIS A 749 13.30 32.42 -24.20
CA HIS A 749 12.36 31.76 -25.10
C HIS A 749 10.92 32.13 -24.75
N GLY A 750 10.29 32.96 -25.57
CA GLY A 750 8.85 33.20 -25.50
C GLY A 750 8.11 32.25 -26.44
N SER A 751 6.87 31.94 -26.10
CA SER A 751 5.97 31.13 -26.91
C SER A 751 4.52 31.44 -26.53
N SER A 752 3.57 31.16 -27.42
CA SER A 752 2.14 31.39 -27.16
C SER A 752 1.65 30.55 -25.97
N LEU A 753 0.77 31.12 -25.14
CA LEU A 753 0.33 30.50 -23.89
C LEU A 753 -0.17 29.05 -24.08
N ARG A 754 -0.94 28.83 -25.16
CA ARG A 754 -1.46 27.53 -25.60
C ARG A 754 -0.39 26.43 -25.77
N ASN A 755 0.85 26.79 -26.10
CA ASN A 755 1.95 25.85 -26.33
C ASN A 755 2.62 25.39 -25.01
N TRP A 756 2.47 26.14 -23.92
CA TRP A 756 3.28 25.91 -22.72
C TRP A 756 2.92 24.61 -21.98
N HIS A 757 1.71 24.07 -22.15
CA HIS A 757 1.37 22.71 -21.68
C HIS A 757 2.37 21.65 -22.21
N SER A 758 2.75 21.74 -23.49
CA SER A 758 3.73 20.81 -24.08
C SER A 758 5.17 21.17 -23.72
N ILE A 759 5.52 22.46 -23.69
CA ILE A 759 6.89 22.92 -23.34
C ILE A 759 7.28 22.50 -21.92
N ILE A 760 6.38 22.58 -20.94
CA ILE A 760 6.66 22.14 -19.56
C ILE A 760 6.65 20.61 -19.38
N ARG A 761 6.35 19.82 -20.42
CA ARG A 761 6.39 18.35 -20.38
C ARG A 761 7.53 17.75 -21.20
N HIS A 762 7.90 18.43 -22.29
CA HIS A 762 8.88 17.95 -23.28
C HIS A 762 10.14 18.82 -23.39
N GLY A 763 10.20 19.96 -22.69
CA GLY A 763 11.26 20.96 -22.82
C GLY A 763 11.17 21.76 -24.12
N LEU A 764 12.29 22.39 -24.52
CA LEU A 764 12.39 23.14 -25.77
C LEU A 764 12.91 22.25 -26.90
N TRP A 765 12.08 22.04 -27.93
CA TRP A 765 12.39 21.21 -29.10
C TRP A 765 11.91 21.87 -30.40
N TYR A 766 12.42 21.40 -31.55
CA TYR A 766 12.17 22.01 -32.87
C TYR A 766 11.90 20.96 -33.97
N LYS A 767 11.25 19.84 -33.62
CA LYS A 767 10.76 18.83 -34.58
C LYS A 767 9.72 19.45 -35.54
N GLU A 768 8.86 20.35 -35.06
CA GLU A 768 7.76 20.97 -35.84
C GLU A 768 7.97 22.45 -36.20
N VAL A 769 7.33 22.90 -37.28
CA VAL A 769 7.51 24.24 -37.86
C VAL A 769 6.27 25.12 -37.63
N ALA A 770 6.02 25.51 -36.38
CA ALA A 770 4.93 26.42 -36.02
C ALA A 770 5.12 27.87 -36.53
N ASN A 771 6.37 28.29 -36.73
CA ASN A 771 6.76 29.61 -37.23
C ASN A 771 7.91 29.48 -38.25
N GLY A 772 8.05 30.49 -39.13
CA GLY A 772 9.07 30.50 -40.18
C GLY A 772 10.51 30.57 -39.66
N ARG A 773 11.40 29.69 -40.17
CA ARG A 773 12.77 29.49 -39.69
C ARG A 773 13.81 30.30 -40.45
N ALA A 774 13.70 31.62 -40.41
CA ALA A 774 14.54 32.55 -41.19
C ALA A 774 16.06 32.46 -40.91
N TYR A 775 16.46 31.90 -39.76
CA TYR A 775 17.85 31.79 -39.31
C TYR A 775 18.28 30.32 -39.08
N GLY A 776 17.68 29.38 -39.82
CA GLY A 776 18.03 27.96 -39.80
C GLY A 776 17.25 27.10 -38.80
N HIS A 777 17.66 25.84 -38.67
CA HIS A 777 16.96 24.82 -37.86
C HIS A 777 17.56 24.74 -36.45
N GLY A 778 16.73 24.95 -35.43
CA GLY A 778 17.12 24.88 -34.03
C GLY A 778 16.05 25.49 -33.11
N VAL A 779 16.31 25.50 -31.81
CA VAL A 779 15.56 26.31 -30.83
C VAL A 779 16.03 27.76 -30.95
N TYR A 780 15.08 28.70 -31.03
CA TYR A 780 15.34 30.14 -31.15
C TYR A 780 15.29 30.80 -29.76
N LEU A 781 16.32 31.57 -29.40
CA LEU A 781 16.42 32.34 -28.16
C LEU A 781 16.88 33.79 -28.45
N ALA A 782 16.30 34.77 -27.77
CA ALA A 782 16.68 36.18 -27.90
C ALA A 782 17.40 36.74 -26.66
N LYS A 783 18.22 37.77 -26.89
CA LYS A 783 19.01 38.46 -25.85
C LYS A 783 18.18 39.49 -25.06
N ASP A 784 17.17 40.10 -25.70
CA ASP A 784 16.12 40.89 -25.02
C ASP A 784 14.79 40.12 -24.96
N GLY A 785 14.16 40.07 -23.79
CA GLY A 785 12.89 39.36 -23.60
C GLY A 785 11.70 39.93 -24.37
N GLN A 786 11.67 41.23 -24.71
CA GLN A 786 10.61 41.84 -25.54
C GLN A 786 10.63 41.29 -26.97
N ILE A 787 11.81 40.96 -27.50
CA ILE A 787 11.93 40.28 -28.80
C ILE A 787 11.27 38.90 -28.72
N SER A 788 11.54 38.16 -27.64
CA SER A 788 10.95 36.84 -27.42
C SER A 788 9.44 36.87 -27.13
N MET A 789 8.92 37.96 -26.55
CA MET A 789 7.48 38.21 -26.39
C MET A 789 6.81 38.85 -27.63
N GLY A 790 7.54 38.99 -28.74
CA GLY A 790 7.04 39.59 -29.96
C GLY A 790 5.93 38.78 -30.66
N HIS A 791 5.66 39.13 -31.92
CA HIS A 791 4.55 38.58 -32.71
C HIS A 791 4.47 37.04 -32.74
N TYR A 792 5.59 36.32 -32.58
CA TYR A 792 5.61 34.85 -32.63
C TYR A 792 5.18 34.15 -31.32
N ALA A 793 5.25 34.84 -30.19
CA ALA A 793 4.61 34.39 -28.95
C ALA A 793 3.13 34.79 -28.95
N GLY A 794 2.85 36.07 -29.21
CA GLY A 794 1.48 36.60 -29.26
C GLY A 794 0.80 36.70 -27.88
N GLY A 795 -0.28 37.48 -27.82
CA GLY A 795 -1.11 37.60 -26.61
C GLY A 795 -2.04 36.40 -26.43
N ASN A 796 -2.39 36.10 -25.18
CA ASN A 796 -3.40 35.10 -24.85
C ASN A 796 -4.80 35.50 -25.40
N SER A 797 -5.57 34.53 -25.92
CA SER A 797 -6.97 34.73 -26.33
C SER A 797 -7.99 34.02 -25.44
N THR A 798 -7.57 33.11 -24.56
CA THR A 798 -8.46 32.33 -23.68
C THR A 798 -7.89 32.16 -22.27
N MET A 799 -8.71 32.44 -21.26
CA MET A 799 -8.29 32.38 -19.86
C MET A 799 -9.29 31.57 -19.04
N TRP A 800 -8.79 30.70 -18.17
CA TRP A 800 -9.62 30.02 -17.18
C TRP A 800 -10.10 31.06 -16.16
N ARG A 801 -11.40 31.36 -16.16
CA ARG A 801 -11.97 32.51 -15.40
C ARG A 801 -11.87 32.39 -13.88
N LYS A 802 -11.52 31.21 -13.36
CA LYS A 802 -11.34 30.91 -11.94
C LYS A 802 -9.86 30.87 -11.51
N SER A 803 -8.93 31.14 -12.44
CA SER A 803 -7.51 31.29 -12.14
C SER A 803 -7.25 32.47 -11.22
N LYS A 804 -6.39 32.28 -10.21
CA LYS A 804 -5.81 33.37 -9.41
C LYS A 804 -4.60 34.00 -10.09
N ILE A 805 -3.87 33.26 -10.93
CA ILE A 805 -2.63 33.73 -11.57
C ILE A 805 -2.88 34.54 -12.85
N CYS A 806 -3.97 34.26 -13.59
CA CYS A 806 -4.38 34.95 -14.81
C CYS A 806 -3.22 35.16 -15.81
N PRO A 807 -2.62 34.08 -16.35
CA PRO A 807 -1.39 34.20 -17.13
C PRO A 807 -1.69 34.82 -18.50
N ASN A 808 -1.09 35.98 -18.77
CA ASN A 808 -1.24 36.72 -20.03
C ASN A 808 -0.15 36.37 -21.05
N ALA A 809 1.06 36.08 -20.57
CA ALA A 809 2.20 35.64 -21.38
C ALA A 809 3.20 34.84 -20.52
N CYS A 810 3.92 33.92 -21.14
CA CYS A 810 4.97 33.14 -20.50
C CYS A 810 6.27 33.20 -21.32
N VAL A 811 7.40 33.34 -20.64
CA VAL A 811 8.74 33.34 -21.23
C VAL A 811 9.69 32.55 -20.33
N ALA A 812 10.40 31.58 -20.90
CA ALA A 812 11.46 30.86 -20.19
C ALA A 812 12.77 31.64 -20.30
N LEU A 813 13.49 31.73 -19.18
CA LEU A 813 14.90 32.13 -19.15
C LEU A 813 15.74 30.85 -19.15
N ALA A 814 16.43 30.62 -20.26
CA ALA A 814 17.24 29.44 -20.50
C ALA A 814 18.73 29.75 -20.30
N GLU A 815 19.43 28.82 -19.67
CA GLU A 815 20.88 28.72 -19.62
C GLU A 815 21.38 27.93 -20.84
N VAL A 816 22.49 28.37 -21.43
CA VAL A 816 23.04 27.84 -22.69
C VAL A 816 24.56 27.73 -22.62
N VAL A 817 25.15 26.67 -23.18
CA VAL A 817 26.61 26.51 -23.28
C VAL A 817 27.24 27.67 -24.07
N ASN A 818 28.26 28.35 -23.52
CA ASN A 818 28.89 29.52 -24.18
C ASN A 818 29.85 29.15 -25.33
N LEU A 819 29.30 28.64 -26.43
CA LEU A 819 30.00 28.40 -27.71
C LEU A 819 29.19 28.98 -28.90
N PRO A 820 28.90 30.30 -28.94
CA PRO A 820 28.07 30.94 -29.96
C PRO A 820 28.62 30.80 -31.39
N GLU A 821 29.90 30.45 -31.55
CA GLU A 821 30.56 30.09 -32.82
C GLU A 821 30.12 28.72 -33.38
N LYS A 822 29.48 27.87 -32.57
CA LYS A 822 28.91 26.56 -32.99
C LYS A 822 27.38 26.57 -33.13
N PHE A 823 26.72 27.70 -32.89
CA PHE A 823 25.28 27.84 -33.10
C PHE A 823 24.97 27.99 -34.60
N VAL A 824 23.76 27.61 -35.02
CA VAL A 824 23.28 27.78 -36.42
C VAL A 824 23.12 29.26 -36.77
N SER A 825 22.78 30.08 -35.76
CA SER A 825 22.90 31.53 -35.78
C SER A 825 23.26 32.01 -34.38
N SER A 826 24.04 33.08 -34.28
CA SER A 826 24.28 33.82 -33.03
C SER A 826 23.97 35.32 -33.15
N ASN A 827 23.56 35.80 -34.33
CA ASN A 827 23.16 37.19 -34.56
C ASN A 827 22.09 37.26 -35.69
N PRO A 828 20.92 37.89 -35.48
CA PRO A 828 20.50 38.60 -34.26
C PRO A 828 20.20 37.66 -33.08
N TYR A 829 19.65 36.48 -33.36
CA TYR A 829 19.18 35.51 -32.36
C TYR A 829 20.13 34.32 -32.23
N PHE A 830 20.11 33.66 -31.07
CA PHE A 830 20.74 32.36 -30.92
C PHE A 830 19.80 31.28 -31.49
N VAL A 831 20.30 30.46 -32.40
CA VAL A 831 19.58 29.31 -32.98
C VAL A 831 20.41 28.05 -32.76
N ILE A 832 19.92 27.16 -31.91
CA ILE A 832 20.71 26.06 -31.34
C ILE A 832 20.10 24.73 -31.81
N ALA A 833 20.89 23.91 -32.52
CA ALA A 833 20.45 22.61 -33.01
C ALA A 833 20.58 21.49 -31.96
N ASP A 834 21.57 21.57 -31.07
CA ASP A 834 21.73 20.60 -29.98
C ASP A 834 20.90 21.02 -28.76
N THR A 835 19.78 20.33 -28.52
CA THR A 835 18.90 20.61 -27.37
C THR A 835 19.55 20.26 -26.03
N THR A 836 20.62 19.46 -26.00
CA THR A 836 21.34 19.15 -24.74
C THR A 836 22.17 20.34 -24.24
N TRP A 837 22.37 21.38 -25.06
CA TRP A 837 23.07 22.61 -24.69
C TRP A 837 22.13 23.69 -24.15
N ILE A 838 20.87 23.35 -23.86
CA ILE A 838 19.83 24.29 -23.42
C ILE A 838 19.14 23.74 -22.18
N VAL A 839 19.20 24.47 -21.06
CA VAL A 839 18.45 24.13 -19.83
C VAL A 839 17.60 25.30 -19.41
N CYS A 840 16.28 25.13 -19.35
CA CYS A 840 15.39 26.12 -18.77
C CYS A 840 15.64 26.21 -17.25
N ARG A 841 15.75 27.44 -16.72
CA ARG A 841 16.01 27.72 -15.30
C ARG A 841 14.86 28.43 -14.60
N TYR A 842 14.22 29.36 -15.30
CA TYR A 842 13.09 30.12 -14.79
C TYR A 842 11.97 30.16 -15.82
N LEU A 843 10.73 30.12 -15.36
CA LEU A 843 9.53 30.46 -16.12
C LEU A 843 8.98 31.76 -15.56
N LEU A 844 9.06 32.83 -16.35
CA LEU A 844 8.52 34.14 -15.99
C LEU A 844 7.10 34.23 -16.56
N VAL A 845 6.13 34.51 -15.70
CA VAL A 845 4.70 34.53 -16.02
C VAL A 845 4.19 35.96 -15.83
N LYS A 846 3.78 36.59 -16.94
CA LYS A 846 3.19 37.92 -16.89
C LYS A 846 1.71 37.83 -16.51
N CYS A 847 1.37 38.47 -15.41
CA CYS A 847 0.02 38.51 -14.84
C CYS A 847 -0.60 39.90 -15.07
N PRO A 848 -1.87 40.14 -14.70
CA PRO A 848 -2.36 41.49 -14.39
C PRO A 848 -1.46 42.13 -13.33
N ALA A 849 -1.23 43.45 -13.44
CA ALA A 849 -0.45 44.18 -12.45
C ALA A 849 -1.25 44.30 -11.14
N ASP A 850 -0.69 43.80 -10.04
CA ASP A 850 -1.26 43.97 -8.71
C ASP A 850 -0.88 45.36 -8.18
N ALA A 851 -1.89 46.18 -7.89
CA ALA A 851 -1.70 47.55 -7.41
C ALA A 851 -1.11 47.65 -6.00
N THR A 852 -1.02 46.53 -5.27
CA THR A 852 -0.48 46.46 -3.90
C THR A 852 0.97 45.93 -3.83
N ALA A 853 1.50 45.39 -4.94
CA ALA A 853 2.80 44.74 -4.96
C ALA A 853 3.97 45.75 -4.89
N THR A 854 4.64 45.81 -3.73
CA THR A 854 5.92 46.50 -3.57
C THR A 854 7.04 45.78 -4.33
N ALA A 855 8.01 46.53 -4.83
CA ALA A 855 9.19 45.94 -5.47
C ALA A 855 10.03 45.17 -4.42
N PRO A 856 10.48 43.93 -4.71
CA PRO A 856 11.23 43.12 -3.75
C PRO A 856 12.57 43.77 -3.40
N VAL A 857 12.90 43.78 -2.11
CA VAL A 857 14.18 44.32 -1.61
C VAL A 857 15.30 43.38 -2.06
N VAL A 858 16.22 43.90 -2.88
CA VAL A 858 17.39 43.15 -3.35
C VAL A 858 18.43 43.08 -2.24
N ASP A 859 18.61 41.91 -1.65
CA ASP A 859 19.73 41.63 -0.76
C ASP A 859 21.06 41.69 -1.55
N LYS A 860 22.04 42.38 -0.97
CA LYS A 860 23.38 42.60 -1.55
C LYS A 860 24.40 41.55 -1.14
N THR A 861 24.06 40.65 -0.21
CA THR A 861 24.94 39.55 0.22
C THR A 861 25.04 38.42 -0.81
N ILE A 862 24.09 38.37 -1.76
CA ILE A 862 23.84 37.20 -2.61
C ILE A 862 24.69 37.27 -3.90
N PRO A 863 25.37 36.17 -4.29
CA PRO A 863 26.13 36.12 -5.53
C PRO A 863 25.20 36.14 -6.76
N PHE A 864 25.57 36.94 -7.76
CA PHE A 864 24.90 36.99 -9.07
C PHE A 864 25.73 36.31 -10.16
N VAL A 865 25.05 35.72 -11.14
CA VAL A 865 25.69 35.10 -12.32
C VAL A 865 26.51 36.13 -13.10
N LYS A 866 27.77 35.79 -13.39
CA LYS A 866 28.66 36.59 -14.23
C LYS A 866 28.27 36.41 -15.70
N LEU A 867 27.35 37.25 -16.19
CA LEU A 867 26.93 37.26 -17.59
C LEU A 867 28.04 37.77 -18.52
N ASP A 868 28.07 37.26 -19.76
CA ASP A 868 29.04 37.66 -20.80
C ASP A 868 28.73 39.08 -21.34
N PRO A 869 29.65 40.06 -21.22
CA PRO A 869 29.45 41.41 -21.73
C PRO A 869 29.21 41.51 -23.25
N LYS A 870 29.61 40.51 -24.04
CA LYS A 870 29.35 40.44 -25.50
C LYS A 870 27.88 40.16 -25.81
N HIS A 871 27.16 39.55 -24.87
CA HIS A 871 25.80 39.04 -25.05
C HIS A 871 24.92 39.52 -23.89
N PRO A 872 24.65 40.84 -23.80
CA PRO A 872 23.89 41.42 -22.69
C PRO A 872 22.46 40.87 -22.66
N LEU A 873 22.05 40.42 -21.47
CA LEU A 873 20.69 39.99 -21.18
C LEU A 873 19.85 41.20 -20.75
N THR A 874 18.76 41.48 -21.48
CA THR A 874 17.86 42.60 -21.17
C THR A 874 16.39 42.22 -21.26
N LEU A 875 15.53 43.06 -20.69
CA LEU A 875 14.09 43.01 -20.92
C LEU A 875 13.60 44.45 -21.07
N SER A 876 13.09 44.81 -22.24
CA SER A 876 12.68 46.20 -22.53
C SER A 876 13.86 47.18 -22.42
N ASN A 877 15.06 46.74 -22.80
CA ASN A 877 16.35 47.42 -22.60
C ASN A 877 16.85 47.54 -21.14
N ASN A 878 16.07 47.15 -20.12
CA ASN A 878 16.56 47.07 -18.74
C ASN A 878 17.49 45.87 -18.60
N LYS A 879 18.68 46.05 -17.99
CA LYS A 879 19.61 44.94 -17.72
C LYS A 879 19.09 44.06 -16.59
N ILE A 880 19.04 42.75 -16.84
CA ILE A 880 18.63 41.76 -15.84
C ILE A 880 19.87 41.18 -15.14
N SER A 881 19.76 40.99 -13.83
CA SER A 881 20.71 40.22 -13.03
C SER A 881 20.02 38.98 -12.47
N ILE A 882 20.70 37.84 -12.54
CA ILE A 882 20.21 36.53 -12.08
C ILE A 882 21.00 36.14 -10.83
N PRO A 883 20.38 35.88 -9.66
CA PRO A 883 21.06 35.26 -8.52
C PRO A 883 21.67 33.91 -8.93
N GLU A 884 22.79 33.50 -8.34
CA GLU A 884 23.44 32.24 -8.71
C GLU A 884 22.49 31.06 -8.44
N PRO A 885 22.00 30.31 -9.46
CA PRO A 885 20.90 29.35 -9.28
C PRO A 885 21.22 28.16 -8.35
N GLY A 886 22.49 27.96 -7.99
CA GLY A 886 22.95 26.95 -7.05
C GLY A 886 23.15 27.45 -5.62
N TYR A 887 23.10 28.76 -5.35
CA TYR A 887 23.50 29.34 -4.05
C TYR A 887 22.62 28.83 -2.89
N THR A 888 21.31 29.01 -2.98
CA THR A 888 20.33 28.57 -1.97
C THR A 888 20.39 27.07 -1.72
N ILE A 889 20.69 26.29 -2.76
CA ILE A 889 20.81 24.83 -2.68
C ILE A 889 22.12 24.44 -2.00
N LYS A 890 23.24 25.15 -2.27
CA LYS A 890 24.50 24.96 -1.55
C LYS A 890 24.34 25.27 -0.06
N LEU A 891 23.65 26.36 0.29
CA LEU A 891 23.32 26.69 1.68
C LEU A 891 22.45 25.60 2.31
N LEU A 892 21.33 25.24 1.70
CA LEU A 892 20.43 24.19 2.20
C LEU A 892 21.16 22.84 2.39
N LEU A 893 22.07 22.46 1.50
CA LEU A 893 22.88 21.24 1.65
C LEU A 893 23.93 21.39 2.77
N GLN A 894 24.53 22.57 2.95
CA GLN A 894 25.44 22.85 4.07
C GLN A 894 24.71 22.85 5.42
N ASP A 895 23.49 23.38 5.47
CA ASP A 895 22.62 23.32 6.64
C ASP A 895 22.24 21.86 6.93
N ARG A 896 21.69 21.11 5.96
CA ARG A 896 21.40 19.67 6.16
C ARG A 896 22.62 18.83 6.52
N GLN A 897 23.83 19.20 6.09
CA GLN A 897 25.08 18.53 6.49
C GLN A 897 25.54 18.93 7.91
N ARG A 898 25.17 20.12 8.38
CA ARG A 898 25.41 20.62 9.75
C ARG A 898 24.37 20.12 10.76
N ASP A 899 23.14 19.93 10.30
CA ASP A 899 22.02 19.35 11.03
C ASP A 899 22.11 17.80 11.10
N LEU A 900 23.09 17.18 10.43
CA LEU A 900 23.28 15.72 10.45
C LEU A 900 24.05 15.31 11.71
N VAL A 901 23.29 14.96 12.75
CA VAL A 901 23.83 14.25 13.93
C VAL A 901 23.96 12.77 13.60
N VAL A 902 25.19 12.24 13.60
CA VAL A 902 25.42 10.80 13.53
C VAL A 902 25.10 10.22 14.91
N GLN A 903 24.04 9.42 14.96
CA GLN A 903 23.63 8.70 16.17
C GLN A 903 24.43 7.41 16.32
N GLU A 904 24.79 7.07 17.56
CA GLU A 904 25.36 5.76 17.92
C GLU A 904 24.26 4.68 17.88
N PRO A 905 24.61 3.40 17.66
CA PRO A 905 23.68 2.29 17.81
C PRO A 905 23.16 2.21 19.25
N ASP A 906 21.89 1.84 19.44
CA ASP A 906 21.28 1.69 20.78
C ASP A 906 21.65 0.36 21.45
N GLU A 907 21.09 0.06 22.63
CA GLU A 907 21.41 -1.18 23.33
C GLU A 907 21.04 -2.44 22.54
N GLU A 908 19.88 -2.45 21.89
CA GLU A 908 19.42 -3.54 21.03
C GLU A 908 20.41 -3.82 19.89
N ASP A 909 20.92 -2.77 19.23
CA ASP A 909 21.89 -2.90 18.15
C ASP A 909 23.29 -3.24 18.66
N GLN A 910 23.71 -2.64 19.78
CA GLN A 910 24.98 -2.97 20.44
C GLN A 910 25.02 -4.44 20.88
N ARG A 911 23.90 -5.05 21.28
CA ARG A 911 23.85 -6.50 21.57
C ARG A 911 24.11 -7.38 20.34
N ILE A 912 23.82 -6.89 19.13
CA ILE A 912 24.17 -7.56 17.87
C ILE A 912 25.63 -7.28 17.50
N PHE A 913 26.08 -6.03 17.55
CA PHE A 913 27.47 -5.67 17.23
C PHE A 913 28.50 -6.27 18.21
N ASN A 914 28.15 -6.46 19.49
CA ASN A 914 29.02 -7.04 20.51
C ASN A 914 28.87 -8.57 20.64
N TYR A 915 28.29 -9.26 19.65
CA TYR A 915 28.20 -10.72 19.65
C TYR A 915 29.60 -11.35 19.58
N VAL A 916 30.03 -12.00 20.67
CA VAL A 916 31.24 -12.81 20.71
C VAL A 916 30.86 -14.28 20.59
N GLU A 917 31.34 -14.93 19.52
CA GLU A 917 31.17 -16.36 19.32
C GLU A 917 31.96 -17.13 20.38
N ARG A 918 31.25 -17.74 21.34
CA ARG A 918 31.86 -18.63 22.34
C ARG A 918 32.18 -19.96 21.67
N GLU A 919 33.45 -20.16 21.32
CA GLU A 919 33.96 -21.49 20.97
C GLU A 919 33.56 -22.48 22.07
N THR A 920 32.86 -23.54 21.69
CA THR A 920 32.40 -24.59 22.61
C THR A 920 33.54 -25.57 22.84
N ILE A 921 34.53 -25.13 23.63
CA ILE A 921 35.58 -26.02 24.13
C ILE A 921 34.91 -27.08 25.03
N THR A 922 34.81 -28.30 24.53
CA THR A 922 34.48 -29.47 25.34
C THR A 922 35.63 -29.73 26.30
N VAL A 923 35.38 -29.55 27.59
CA VAL A 923 36.25 -30.01 28.68
C VAL A 923 35.38 -30.91 29.55
N ASP A 924 35.84 -32.14 29.78
CA ASP A 924 35.19 -33.10 30.66
C ASP A 924 35.38 -32.73 32.15
N ASP A 925 34.67 -33.41 33.05
CA ASP A 925 34.65 -33.12 34.49
C ASP A 925 36.02 -33.24 35.18
N ASP A 926 36.35 -32.31 36.10
CA ASP A 926 36.58 -32.56 37.54
C ASP A 926 37.17 -31.33 38.30
N ASP A 927 37.25 -31.44 39.64
CA ASP A 927 38.03 -30.63 40.62
C ASP A 927 37.65 -29.16 40.94
N ASP A 928 36.70 -29.01 41.89
CA ASP A 928 36.84 -28.45 43.26
C ASP A 928 37.43 -27.02 43.57
N ASP A 929 37.29 -26.65 44.85
CA ASP A 929 37.81 -25.47 45.59
C ASP A 929 37.30 -24.07 45.18
N GLY A 930 36.53 -23.46 46.08
CA GLY A 930 35.98 -22.10 45.92
C GLY A 930 36.64 -21.03 46.79
N HIS A 931 36.12 -19.80 46.74
CA HIS A 931 36.19 -18.92 47.91
C HIS A 931 35.04 -17.89 47.99
N GLU A 932 34.54 -17.77 49.21
CA GLU A 932 33.48 -16.90 49.74
C GLU A 932 33.82 -15.39 49.73
N PHE A 933 32.80 -14.53 49.59
CA PHE A 933 32.70 -13.24 50.31
C PHE A 933 31.24 -12.72 50.42
N TYR A 934 30.77 -12.46 51.66
CA TYR A 934 29.59 -11.65 52.02
C TYR A 934 29.93 -10.12 51.89
N TYR A 935 29.10 -9.07 52.05
CA TYR A 935 27.90 -8.69 52.85
C TYR A 935 27.23 -7.45 52.15
N ASP A 936 26.01 -6.92 52.41
CA ASP A 936 24.71 -7.36 53.01
C ASP A 936 23.67 -6.17 52.88
N ASP A 937 22.59 -6.15 53.68
CA ASP A 937 21.55 -5.10 53.88
C ASP A 937 22.05 -3.63 54.11
N GLU A 938 21.26 -2.53 54.09
CA GLU A 938 19.89 -2.30 54.60
C GLU A 938 19.18 -1.06 53.96
N ALA A 939 17.96 -0.70 54.41
CA ALA A 939 17.06 0.31 53.81
C ALA A 939 16.81 1.59 54.66
N MET A 940 16.13 2.61 54.07
CA MET A 940 15.58 3.77 54.81
C MET A 940 14.23 4.27 54.24
N ILE A 941 13.46 5.00 55.06
CA ILE A 941 12.05 5.40 54.87
C ILE A 941 11.89 6.91 55.15
N VAL A 942 10.88 7.63 54.60
CA VAL A 942 10.01 8.63 55.32
C VAL A 942 9.04 9.46 54.41
N SER A 943 7.73 9.31 54.68
CA SER A 943 6.56 10.23 54.55
C SER A 943 6.03 10.87 53.24
N ASP A 944 4.69 10.84 53.11
CA ASP A 944 3.76 11.64 52.28
C ASP A 944 3.13 12.79 53.14
N PRO A 945 2.68 13.94 52.56
CA PRO A 945 1.22 14.22 52.60
C PRO A 945 0.59 15.07 51.46
N LYS A 946 -0.29 14.44 50.67
CA LYS A 946 -1.69 14.87 50.32
C LYS A 946 -1.98 16.23 49.60
N GLY A 947 -2.73 16.15 48.49
CA GLY A 947 -4.17 16.52 48.56
C GLY A 947 -4.91 17.34 47.47
N LYS A 948 -5.90 16.68 46.81
CA LYS A 948 -7.23 17.19 46.36
C LYS A 948 -7.34 18.22 45.20
N GLY A 949 -8.14 17.91 44.15
CA GLY A 949 -8.64 18.92 43.18
C GLY A 949 -9.54 18.39 42.05
N LYS A 950 -10.87 18.47 42.20
CA LYS A 950 -11.92 17.96 41.28
C LYS A 950 -11.99 18.61 39.88
N ALA A 951 -12.45 17.85 38.87
CA ALA A 951 -12.97 18.35 37.58
C ALA A 951 -14.38 19.02 37.71
N PRO A 952 -14.90 19.71 36.67
CA PRO A 952 -15.69 19.02 35.63
C PRO A 952 -15.65 19.63 34.20
N VAL A 953 -16.25 18.93 33.23
CA VAL A 953 -16.50 19.38 31.84
C VAL A 953 -18.01 19.27 31.52
N PRO A 954 -18.62 20.26 30.83
CA PRO A 954 -19.87 20.07 30.06
C PRO A 954 -19.67 20.46 28.57
N ALA A 955 -19.93 19.67 27.52
CA ALA A 955 -20.97 18.68 27.17
C ALA A 955 -22.15 19.25 26.34
N ALA A 956 -22.11 19.04 25.01
CA ALA A 956 -23.27 19.05 24.09
C ALA A 956 -22.89 18.24 22.82
N SER A 957 -23.45 17.08 22.46
CA SER A 957 -24.83 16.51 22.43
C SER A 957 -25.51 16.59 21.04
N SER A 958 -25.84 15.43 20.46
CA SER A 958 -26.85 15.14 19.41
C SER A 958 -26.63 13.71 18.87
N SER A 959 -27.64 12.91 18.49
CA SER A 959 -29.09 13.03 18.77
C SER A 959 -29.82 11.67 18.65
N LYS A 960 -30.76 11.43 19.57
CA LYS A 960 -31.95 10.54 19.49
C LYS A 960 -31.88 9.26 18.62
N LYS A 961 -31.42 8.14 19.21
CA LYS A 961 -31.99 6.80 18.90
C LYS A 961 -33.38 6.65 19.57
N LYS A 962 -34.13 5.58 19.25
CA LYS A 962 -35.38 5.23 19.97
C LYS A 962 -35.11 5.16 21.49
N ALA A 963 -36.04 5.66 22.30
CA ALA A 963 -35.86 5.70 23.74
C ALA A 963 -35.92 4.28 24.34
N LYS A 964 -34.81 3.83 24.95
CA LYS A 964 -34.78 2.69 25.87
C LYS A 964 -35.75 2.95 27.03
N PRO A 965 -36.31 1.91 27.69
CA PRO A 965 -37.19 2.10 28.84
C PRO A 965 -36.52 2.93 29.94
N ALA A 966 -37.28 3.78 30.63
CA ALA A 966 -36.71 4.78 31.55
C ALA A 966 -35.97 4.16 32.76
N ASP A 967 -36.30 2.90 33.08
CA ASP A 967 -35.71 2.05 34.12
C ASP A 967 -34.71 1.01 33.54
N ASP A 968 -34.18 1.20 32.33
CA ASP A 968 -33.13 0.30 31.80
C ASP A 968 -31.83 0.41 32.62
N TRP A 969 -31.03 -0.66 32.62
CA TRP A 969 -29.70 -0.65 33.25
C TRP A 969 -28.77 0.34 32.55
N LYS A 970 -27.82 0.92 33.31
CA LYS A 970 -26.92 1.97 32.84
C LYS A 970 -25.48 1.60 33.17
N HIS A 971 -24.65 1.58 32.14
CA HIS A 971 -23.19 1.49 32.24
C HIS A 971 -22.63 2.60 33.13
N ASP A 972 -21.62 2.26 33.94
CA ASP A 972 -20.82 3.22 34.71
C ASP A 972 -19.37 3.20 34.19
N PRO A 973 -18.97 4.21 33.39
CA PRO A 973 -17.60 4.31 32.86
C PRO A 973 -16.52 4.35 33.94
N LYS A 974 -16.84 4.80 35.16
CA LYS A 974 -15.86 4.89 36.26
C LYS A 974 -15.60 3.55 36.92
N TRP A 975 -16.65 2.71 37.01
CA TRP A 975 -16.53 1.35 37.53
C TRP A 975 -15.63 0.49 36.63
N VAL A 976 -15.80 0.61 35.31
CA VAL A 976 -14.94 -0.09 34.35
C VAL A 976 -13.55 0.56 34.23
N GLY A 977 -13.47 1.90 34.19
CA GLY A 977 -12.20 2.64 34.08
C GLY A 977 -11.18 2.31 35.17
N PHE A 978 -11.62 2.12 36.42
CA PHE A 978 -10.76 1.72 37.54
C PHE A 978 -9.97 0.41 37.32
N VAL A 979 -10.44 -0.44 36.41
CA VAL A 979 -9.86 -1.75 36.10
C VAL A 979 -8.88 -1.68 34.91
N ILE A 980 -9.00 -0.65 34.06
CA ILE A 980 -8.27 -0.55 32.79
C ILE A 980 -6.79 -0.23 32.98
N ASP A 981 -6.45 0.64 33.94
CA ASP A 981 -5.06 1.00 34.32
C ASP A 981 -4.20 -0.21 34.77
N LYS A 982 -4.82 -1.40 34.90
CA LYS A 982 -4.24 -2.65 35.41
C LYS A 982 -4.50 -3.85 34.49
N LEU A 983 -5.02 -3.63 33.28
CA LEU A 983 -5.14 -4.69 32.29
C LEU A 983 -3.73 -5.12 31.83
N MET A 984 -3.60 -6.41 31.50
CA MET A 984 -2.41 -6.87 30.80
C MET A 984 -2.39 -6.34 29.36
N PRO A 985 -1.19 -6.23 28.75
CA PRO A 985 -1.07 -6.16 27.31
C PRO A 985 -1.94 -7.22 26.62
N PRO A 986 -2.57 -6.89 25.47
CA PRO A 986 -3.38 -7.85 24.73
C PRO A 986 -2.50 -8.86 23.97
N PRO A 987 -3.05 -10.02 23.53
CA PRO A 987 -2.29 -11.04 22.82
C PRO A 987 -1.65 -10.52 21.51
N THR A 988 -0.35 -10.79 21.31
CA THR A 988 0.41 -10.37 20.12
C THR A 988 0.18 -11.26 18.91
N ASP A 989 0.08 -12.56 19.13
CA ASP A 989 0.08 -13.59 18.09
C ASP A 989 -1.34 -13.82 17.55
N SER A 990 -1.50 -13.96 16.23
CA SER A 990 -2.79 -14.37 15.65
C SER A 990 -2.65 -15.04 14.28
N ALA A 991 -3.44 -16.10 14.03
CA ALA A 991 -3.66 -16.64 12.69
C ALA A 991 -4.74 -15.84 11.95
N ARG A 992 -4.67 -15.81 10.61
CA ARG A 992 -5.67 -15.11 9.75
C ARG A 992 -7.09 -15.62 9.99
N SER A 993 -7.26 -16.93 10.20
CA SER A 993 -8.54 -17.57 10.56
C SER A 993 -9.09 -17.04 11.88
N ALA A 994 -8.25 -16.89 12.89
CA ALA A 994 -8.61 -16.31 14.19
C ALA A 994 -9.04 -14.85 14.07
N THR A 995 -8.32 -14.02 13.30
CA THR A 995 -8.73 -12.64 13.04
C THR A 995 -10.12 -12.57 12.42
N MET A 996 -10.40 -13.39 11.40
CA MET A 996 -11.71 -13.43 10.73
C MET A 996 -12.82 -13.91 11.66
N ALA A 997 -12.57 -14.95 12.45
CA ALA A 997 -13.53 -15.49 13.42
C ALA A 997 -13.85 -14.47 14.53
N VAL A 998 -12.84 -13.84 15.16
CA VAL A 998 -13.10 -12.84 16.19
C VAL A 998 -13.77 -11.57 15.61
N GLN A 999 -13.48 -11.20 14.35
CA GLN A 999 -14.26 -10.15 13.64
C GLN A 999 -15.72 -10.56 13.36
N ARG A 1000 -16.01 -11.86 13.15
CA ARG A 1000 -17.39 -12.36 13.00
C ARG A 1000 -18.13 -12.26 14.33
N GLU A 1001 -17.53 -12.77 15.41
CA GLU A 1001 -18.12 -12.74 16.76
C GLU A 1001 -18.32 -11.31 17.28
N LEU A 1002 -17.36 -10.40 17.04
CA LEU A 1002 -17.50 -8.99 17.41
C LEU A 1002 -18.69 -8.31 16.71
N ARG A 1003 -18.87 -8.59 15.41
CA ARG A 1003 -20.03 -8.13 14.64
C ARG A 1003 -21.34 -8.74 15.17
N SER A 1004 -21.32 -9.96 15.68
CA SER A 1004 -22.49 -10.58 16.32
C SER A 1004 -22.83 -9.89 17.65
N MET A 1005 -21.86 -9.77 18.56
CA MET A 1005 -21.99 -9.06 19.85
C MET A 1005 -22.56 -7.65 19.67
N LEU A 1006 -21.94 -6.83 18.83
CA LEU A 1006 -22.37 -5.44 18.62
C LEU A 1006 -23.76 -5.36 18.00
N LYS A 1007 -24.10 -6.24 17.04
CA LYS A 1007 -25.42 -6.32 16.42
C LYS A 1007 -26.50 -6.72 17.42
N GLU A 1008 -26.23 -7.68 18.30
CA GLU A 1008 -27.18 -8.09 19.35
C GLU A 1008 -27.40 -6.98 20.37
N GLN A 1009 -26.31 -6.31 20.81
CA GLN A 1009 -26.36 -5.15 21.70
C GLN A 1009 -27.08 -3.94 21.10
N GLU A 1010 -27.00 -3.71 19.77
CA GLU A 1010 -27.76 -2.66 19.09
C GLU A 1010 -29.23 -3.05 18.82
N ALA A 1011 -29.52 -4.34 18.68
CA ALA A 1011 -30.89 -4.85 18.45
C ALA A 1011 -31.71 -5.00 19.74
N ALA A 1012 -31.05 -5.12 20.90
CA ALA A 1012 -31.71 -5.27 22.19
C ALA A 1012 -32.59 -4.05 22.56
N ASN A 1013 -33.87 -4.30 22.88
CA ASN A 1013 -34.81 -3.26 23.31
C ASN A 1013 -34.48 -2.69 24.71
N SER A 1014 -33.82 -3.49 25.54
CA SER A 1014 -33.37 -3.16 26.90
C SER A 1014 -32.09 -3.91 27.21
N LEU A 1015 -31.10 -3.24 27.82
CA LEU A 1015 -29.90 -3.91 28.33
C LEU A 1015 -30.23 -4.85 29.49
N ARG A 1016 -31.25 -4.53 30.31
CA ARG A 1016 -31.72 -5.41 31.39
C ARG A 1016 -32.12 -6.80 30.88
N GLU A 1017 -32.70 -6.90 29.69
CA GLU A 1017 -33.07 -8.16 29.04
C GLU A 1017 -31.85 -8.89 28.48
N LEU A 1018 -30.92 -8.17 27.83
CA LEU A 1018 -29.67 -8.72 27.31
C LEU A 1018 -28.76 -9.28 28.42
N GLY A 1019 -28.72 -8.60 29.57
CA GLY A 1019 -28.04 -9.08 30.78
C GLY A 1019 -26.51 -8.97 30.77
N TRP A 1020 -25.94 -8.51 29.67
CA TRP A 1020 -24.54 -8.14 29.52
C TRP A 1020 -24.42 -6.86 28.70
N TYR A 1021 -23.28 -6.19 28.81
CA TYR A 1021 -22.93 -5.01 28.04
C TYR A 1021 -21.44 -5.04 27.71
N MET A 1022 -21.10 -4.80 26.45
CA MET A 1022 -19.74 -4.66 25.93
C MET A 1022 -19.52 -3.18 25.59
N PRO A 1023 -18.79 -2.40 26.43
CA PRO A 1023 -18.60 -0.98 26.20
C PRO A 1023 -17.79 -0.75 24.91
N PRO A 1024 -18.33 -0.05 23.88
CA PRO A 1024 -17.60 0.16 22.63
C PRO A 1024 -16.30 0.95 22.83
N ASP A 1025 -16.29 1.85 23.81
CA ASP A 1025 -15.17 2.73 24.15
C ASP A 1025 -13.94 1.98 24.71
N PHE A 1026 -14.09 0.69 25.06
CA PHE A 1026 -13.02 -0.19 25.55
C PHE A 1026 -12.71 -1.35 24.59
N ILE A 1027 -13.19 -1.27 23.34
CA ILE A 1027 -12.73 -2.09 22.23
C ILE A 1027 -11.48 -1.38 21.67
N GLY A 1028 -10.34 -1.58 22.35
CA GLY A 1028 -9.07 -0.95 21.98
C GLY A 1028 -8.45 -1.52 20.70
N ASP A 1029 -7.18 -1.17 20.45
CA ASP A 1029 -6.46 -1.52 19.22
C ASP A 1029 -6.28 -3.03 18.95
N ASN A 1030 -6.59 -3.90 19.92
CA ASN A 1030 -6.44 -5.33 19.78
C ASN A 1030 -7.76 -6.09 19.86
N LEU A 1031 -8.09 -6.74 18.75
CA LEU A 1031 -9.28 -7.56 18.56
C LEU A 1031 -9.37 -8.76 19.53
N PHE A 1032 -8.24 -9.25 20.05
CA PHE A 1032 -8.12 -10.50 20.82
C PHE A 1032 -8.23 -10.32 22.35
N GLN A 1033 -8.57 -9.12 22.83
CA GLN A 1033 -8.87 -8.83 24.24
C GLN A 1033 -10.17 -8.03 24.34
N TRP A 1034 -11.23 -8.60 24.94
CA TRP A 1034 -12.51 -7.91 25.14
C TRP A 1034 -12.82 -7.71 26.61
N ILE A 1035 -13.41 -6.57 26.95
CA ILE A 1035 -13.97 -6.28 28.27
C ILE A 1035 -15.50 -6.34 28.20
N VAL A 1036 -16.12 -7.13 29.07
CA VAL A 1036 -17.59 -7.30 29.12
C VAL A 1036 -18.08 -7.15 30.55
N GLU A 1037 -19.13 -6.34 30.72
CA GLU A 1037 -19.90 -6.24 31.96
C GLU A 1037 -21.07 -7.22 31.95
N MET A 1038 -21.22 -7.99 33.03
CA MET A 1038 -22.39 -8.83 33.28
C MET A 1038 -23.23 -8.22 34.41
N HIS A 1039 -24.52 -8.05 34.16
CA HIS A 1039 -25.42 -7.31 35.06
C HIS A 1039 -26.85 -7.85 35.01
N SER A 1040 -27.78 -7.20 35.73
CA SER A 1040 -29.21 -7.53 35.71
C SER A 1040 -29.50 -9.02 35.99
N PHE A 1041 -28.94 -9.53 37.09
CA PHE A 1041 -29.35 -10.79 37.71
C PHE A 1041 -30.75 -10.65 38.34
N ASP A 1042 -31.47 -11.76 38.49
CA ASP A 1042 -32.76 -11.77 39.22
C ASP A 1042 -32.55 -11.28 40.67
N PRO A 1043 -33.27 -10.23 41.14
CA PRO A 1043 -33.23 -9.76 42.52
C PRO A 1043 -33.55 -10.81 43.59
N SER A 1044 -34.11 -11.98 43.24
CA SER A 1044 -34.27 -13.11 44.16
C SER A 1044 -32.94 -13.75 44.56
N LEU A 1045 -31.91 -13.68 43.70
CA LEU A 1045 -30.64 -14.39 43.85
C LEU A 1045 -29.75 -13.78 44.94
N PRO A 1046 -28.95 -14.59 45.67
CA PRO A 1046 -28.00 -14.09 46.67
C PRO A 1046 -26.98 -13.10 46.09
N ILE A 1047 -26.37 -13.41 44.94
CA ILE A 1047 -25.40 -12.52 44.29
C ILE A 1047 -25.99 -11.15 43.92
N ALA A 1048 -27.26 -11.09 43.46
CA ALA A 1048 -27.93 -9.84 43.15
C ALA A 1048 -28.17 -8.96 44.39
N LYS A 1049 -28.42 -9.60 45.54
CA LYS A 1049 -28.54 -8.93 46.85
C LYS A 1049 -27.20 -8.42 47.34
N ASP A 1050 -26.15 -9.25 47.25
CA ASP A 1050 -24.79 -8.87 47.64
C ASP A 1050 -24.29 -7.66 46.81
N LEU A 1051 -24.38 -7.72 45.47
CA LEU A 1051 -24.01 -6.62 44.57
C LEU A 1051 -24.74 -5.33 44.93
N LYS A 1052 -26.06 -5.40 45.16
CA LYS A 1052 -26.89 -4.25 45.54
C LYS A 1052 -26.53 -3.68 46.92
N THR A 1053 -26.14 -4.52 47.87
CA THR A 1053 -25.67 -4.09 49.21
C THR A 1053 -24.27 -3.50 49.16
N ALA A 1054 -23.40 -4.01 48.31
CA ALA A 1054 -22.04 -3.51 48.08
C ALA A 1054 -21.98 -2.23 47.22
N GLY A 1055 -23.06 -1.91 46.50
CA GLY A 1055 -23.12 -0.76 45.58
C GLY A 1055 -22.45 -1.02 44.22
N VAL A 1056 -22.26 -2.29 43.85
CA VAL A 1056 -21.58 -2.70 42.61
C VAL A 1056 -22.57 -2.76 41.44
N ASN A 1057 -22.23 -2.11 40.32
CA ASN A 1057 -23.13 -1.98 39.17
C ASN A 1057 -23.17 -3.24 38.27
N SER A 1058 -22.03 -3.93 38.14
CA SER A 1058 -21.80 -5.05 37.22
C SER A 1058 -20.58 -5.89 37.67
N ILE A 1059 -20.50 -7.13 37.18
CA ILE A 1059 -19.28 -7.94 37.24
C ILE A 1059 -18.51 -7.69 35.95
N ILE A 1060 -17.22 -7.39 36.01
CA ILE A 1060 -16.37 -7.11 34.84
C ILE A 1060 -15.54 -8.35 34.53
N PHE A 1061 -15.57 -8.79 33.27
CA PHE A 1061 -14.80 -9.91 32.73
C PHE A 1061 -13.83 -9.43 31.66
N GLU A 1062 -12.67 -10.10 31.59
CA GLU A 1062 -11.79 -10.11 30.42
C GLU A 1062 -11.99 -11.43 29.65
N ILE A 1063 -12.08 -11.32 28.33
CA ILE A 1063 -12.05 -12.44 27.37
C ILE A 1063 -10.77 -12.29 26.54
N ARG A 1064 -9.88 -13.28 26.59
CA ARG A 1064 -8.66 -13.33 25.75
C ARG A 1064 -8.78 -14.45 24.72
N PHE A 1065 -8.57 -14.14 23.45
CA PHE A 1065 -8.73 -15.09 22.34
C PHE A 1065 -7.36 -15.68 21.93
N PRO A 1066 -7.21 -17.01 21.83
CA PRO A 1066 -5.96 -17.63 21.39
C PRO A 1066 -5.69 -17.39 19.89
N PRO A 1067 -4.41 -17.46 19.45
CA PRO A 1067 -4.05 -17.33 18.03
C PRO A 1067 -4.67 -18.41 17.13
N THR A 1068 -5.15 -19.51 17.72
CA THR A 1068 -5.82 -20.66 17.08
C THR A 1068 -7.35 -20.63 17.19
N PHE A 1069 -7.96 -19.57 17.72
CA PHE A 1069 -9.42 -19.42 17.71
C PHE A 1069 -9.96 -19.53 16.25
N PRO A 1070 -11.13 -20.13 15.98
CA PRO A 1070 -12.07 -20.72 16.91
C PRO A 1070 -11.78 -22.19 17.27
N LEU A 1071 -10.64 -22.77 16.87
CA LEU A 1071 -10.30 -24.17 17.18
C LEU A 1071 -10.06 -24.38 18.68
N ALA A 1072 -9.43 -23.41 19.36
CA ALA A 1072 -9.25 -23.41 20.81
C ALA A 1072 -10.17 -22.39 21.50
N PRO A 1073 -10.66 -22.67 22.73
CA PRO A 1073 -11.53 -21.77 23.47
C PRO A 1073 -10.84 -20.46 23.88
N PRO A 1074 -11.58 -19.35 23.97
CA PRO A 1074 -11.10 -18.12 24.59
C PRO A 1074 -11.08 -18.25 26.12
N PHE A 1075 -10.10 -17.61 26.75
CA PHE A 1075 -9.93 -17.62 28.20
C PHE A 1075 -10.77 -16.52 28.85
N PHE A 1076 -11.73 -16.91 29.70
CA PHE A 1076 -12.57 -16.02 30.49
C PHE A 1076 -12.05 -15.89 31.94
N ARG A 1077 -11.90 -14.64 32.42
CA ARG A 1077 -11.72 -14.35 33.85
C ARG A 1077 -12.53 -13.14 34.30
N ILE A 1078 -13.04 -13.20 35.53
CA ILE A 1078 -13.54 -12.02 36.26
C ILE A 1078 -12.34 -11.19 36.69
N LEU A 1079 -12.46 -9.86 36.59
CA LEU A 1079 -11.50 -8.89 37.11
C LEU A 1079 -11.93 -8.39 38.49
N THR A 1080 -13.21 -8.02 38.61
CA THR A 1080 -13.87 -7.51 39.82
C THR A 1080 -15.39 -7.67 39.70
N PRO A 1081 -16.16 -7.83 40.79
CA PRO A 1081 -15.73 -8.04 42.17
C PRO A 1081 -15.23 -9.47 42.45
N ARG A 1082 -14.52 -9.66 43.55
CA ARG A 1082 -14.06 -10.99 44.02
C ARG A 1082 -15.19 -11.79 44.67
N PHE A 1083 -15.37 -13.02 44.20
CA PHE A 1083 -16.37 -13.98 44.66
C PHE A 1083 -15.85 -14.80 45.84
N LEU A 1084 -16.76 -15.24 46.71
CA LEU A 1084 -16.45 -16.15 47.80
C LEU A 1084 -16.06 -17.53 47.21
N PRO A 1085 -14.84 -18.06 47.47
CA PRO A 1085 -14.43 -19.34 46.90
C PRO A 1085 -15.32 -20.50 47.38
N PHE A 1086 -15.47 -21.53 46.54
CA PHE A 1086 -16.32 -22.70 46.84
C PHE A 1086 -16.00 -23.36 48.20
N ILE A 1087 -14.70 -23.49 48.52
CA ILE A 1087 -14.20 -24.01 49.80
C ILE A 1087 -14.67 -23.21 51.03
N HIS A 1088 -14.97 -21.92 50.85
CA HIS A 1088 -15.45 -21.00 51.90
C HIS A 1088 -16.98 -20.80 51.89
N GLY A 1089 -17.71 -21.57 51.07
CA GLY A 1089 -19.18 -21.57 51.06
C GLY A 1089 -19.84 -20.79 49.91
N GLY A 1090 -19.06 -20.22 48.98
CA GLY A 1090 -19.61 -19.68 47.73
C GLY A 1090 -19.81 -20.74 46.65
N GLY A 1091 -20.04 -20.31 45.41
CA GLY A 1091 -20.34 -21.16 44.26
C GLY A 1091 -20.57 -20.34 42.99
N GLY A 1092 -21.40 -20.86 42.06
CA GLY A 1092 -21.67 -20.20 40.77
C GLY A 1092 -20.54 -20.30 39.74
N HIS A 1093 -19.82 -21.42 39.71
CA HIS A 1093 -18.78 -21.75 38.71
C HIS A 1093 -17.55 -20.82 38.61
N VAL A 1094 -17.41 -19.84 39.50
CA VAL A 1094 -16.18 -19.02 39.61
C VAL A 1094 -15.12 -19.77 40.43
N THR A 1095 -13.89 -19.89 39.92
CA THR A 1095 -12.78 -20.49 40.67
C THR A 1095 -12.29 -19.56 41.77
N GLY A 1096 -11.48 -20.08 42.71
CA GLY A 1096 -10.88 -19.25 43.77
C GLY A 1096 -10.02 -18.07 43.28
N GLY A 1097 -9.64 -18.05 41.99
CA GLY A 1097 -8.88 -16.98 41.35
C GLY A 1097 -9.62 -16.23 40.23
N GLY A 1098 -10.94 -16.43 40.08
CA GLY A 1098 -11.76 -15.61 39.17
C GLY A 1098 -11.90 -16.11 37.74
N SER A 1099 -11.18 -17.15 37.33
CA SER A 1099 -11.47 -17.89 36.09
C SER A 1099 -12.77 -18.70 36.21
N ILE A 1100 -13.31 -19.15 35.08
CA ILE A 1100 -14.61 -19.84 35.02
C ILE A 1100 -14.42 -21.36 34.87
N CYS A 1101 -15.07 -22.11 35.76
CA CYS A 1101 -15.08 -23.58 35.82
C CYS A 1101 -16.29 -24.13 35.05
N MET A 1102 -16.14 -24.23 33.73
CA MET A 1102 -17.15 -24.79 32.83
C MET A 1102 -16.48 -25.63 31.74
N ASP A 1103 -17.02 -26.82 31.51
CA ASP A 1103 -16.51 -27.83 30.57
C ASP A 1103 -16.29 -27.26 29.15
N LEU A 1104 -17.27 -26.49 28.67
CA LEU A 1104 -17.24 -25.83 27.35
C LEU A 1104 -16.11 -24.80 27.17
N LEU A 1105 -15.37 -24.44 28.22
CA LEU A 1105 -14.19 -23.56 28.16
C LEU A 1105 -12.87 -24.35 28.28
N THR A 1106 -12.90 -25.67 28.07
CA THR A 1106 -11.75 -26.58 28.07
C THR A 1106 -11.50 -27.16 26.68
N SER A 1107 -10.41 -27.91 26.49
CA SER A 1107 -10.13 -28.56 25.21
C SER A 1107 -11.14 -29.65 24.85
N ASP A 1108 -11.79 -30.26 25.84
CA ASP A 1108 -12.67 -31.42 25.64
C ASP A 1108 -14.12 -31.00 25.34
N GLY A 1109 -14.58 -29.89 25.94
CA GLY A 1109 -15.96 -29.40 25.81
C GLY A 1109 -16.19 -28.25 24.83
N TRP A 1110 -15.14 -27.59 24.34
CA TRP A 1110 -15.26 -26.46 23.41
C TRP A 1110 -15.56 -26.90 21.97
N LEU A 1111 -16.52 -26.24 21.32
CA LEU A 1111 -16.82 -26.42 19.90
C LEU A 1111 -16.64 -25.08 19.14
N PRO A 1112 -15.95 -25.07 17.97
CA PRO A 1112 -15.76 -23.86 17.15
C PRO A 1112 -17.04 -23.18 16.64
N SER A 1113 -18.19 -23.85 16.77
CA SER A 1113 -19.52 -23.34 16.44
C SER A 1113 -20.18 -22.52 17.56
N TYR A 1114 -19.62 -22.48 18.78
CA TYR A 1114 -20.17 -21.67 19.87
C TYR A 1114 -19.95 -20.17 19.63
N SER A 1115 -21.04 -19.40 19.63
CA SER A 1115 -20.97 -17.94 19.54
C SER A 1115 -20.71 -17.31 20.90
N ILE A 1116 -19.89 -16.25 20.93
CA ILE A 1116 -19.48 -15.61 22.19
C ILE A 1116 -20.66 -15.01 23.00
N PRO A 1117 -21.72 -14.41 22.40
CA PRO A 1117 -22.91 -13.99 23.16
C PRO A 1117 -23.60 -15.16 23.90
N ALA A 1118 -23.69 -16.33 23.27
CA ALA A 1118 -24.30 -17.51 23.87
C ALA A 1118 -23.47 -18.05 25.05
N VAL A 1119 -22.14 -18.06 24.92
CA VAL A 1119 -21.22 -18.42 26.00
C VAL A 1119 -21.35 -17.45 27.19
N ILE A 1120 -21.42 -16.14 26.95
CA ILE A 1120 -21.62 -15.14 28.02
C ILE A 1120 -22.96 -15.37 28.74
N MET A 1121 -24.03 -15.72 28.02
CA MET A 1121 -25.32 -16.06 28.62
C MET A 1121 -25.26 -17.37 29.44
N GLN A 1122 -24.53 -18.38 28.97
CA GLN A 1122 -24.32 -19.63 29.72
C GLN A 1122 -23.53 -19.39 31.02
N ILE A 1123 -22.49 -18.54 30.99
CA ILE A 1123 -21.75 -18.13 32.19
C ILE A 1123 -22.67 -17.36 33.16
N LYS A 1124 -23.56 -16.49 32.66
CA LYS A 1124 -24.56 -15.80 33.49
C LYS A 1124 -25.52 -16.78 34.17
N LEU A 1125 -25.97 -17.82 33.45
CA LEU A 1125 -26.83 -18.87 34.01
C LEU A 1125 -26.08 -19.70 35.06
N ALA A 1126 -24.81 -20.04 34.81
CA ALA A 1126 -23.96 -20.77 35.75
C ALA A 1126 -23.72 -19.99 37.07
N ILE A 1127 -23.47 -18.68 36.99
CA ILE A 1127 -23.37 -17.79 38.16
C ILE A 1127 -24.73 -17.64 38.88
N SER A 1128 -25.84 -17.76 38.15
CA SER A 1128 -27.20 -17.70 38.71
C SER A 1128 -27.65 -19.02 39.37
N ASN A 1129 -26.90 -20.12 39.20
CA ASN A 1129 -27.24 -21.40 39.79
C ASN A 1129 -27.09 -21.36 41.33
N LEU A 1130 -27.99 -22.05 42.02
CA LEU A 1130 -28.01 -22.15 43.48
C LEU A 1130 -27.38 -23.46 43.99
N ASP A 1131 -27.23 -24.46 43.11
CA ASP A 1131 -26.75 -25.80 43.38
C ASP A 1131 -25.31 -25.98 42.82
N PRO A 1132 -24.37 -26.63 43.53
CA PRO A 1132 -24.45 -27.10 44.93
C PRO A 1132 -24.37 -25.97 45.97
N ARG A 1133 -23.96 -24.75 45.55
CA ARG A 1133 -23.92 -23.54 46.38
C ARG A 1133 -24.14 -22.30 45.51
N PRO A 1134 -24.85 -21.27 46.01
CA PRO A 1134 -25.07 -20.02 45.28
C PRO A 1134 -23.79 -19.19 45.17
N ALA A 1135 -23.67 -18.43 44.08
CA ALA A 1135 -22.72 -17.32 43.98
C ALA A 1135 -22.93 -16.30 45.12
N ARG A 1136 -21.83 -15.87 45.75
CA ARG A 1136 -21.76 -14.86 46.81
C ARG A 1136 -20.53 -13.97 46.61
N LEU A 1137 -20.59 -12.71 47.02
CA LEU A 1137 -19.38 -11.87 47.10
C LEU A 1137 -18.50 -12.27 48.29
N ALA A 1138 -17.19 -12.06 48.15
CA ALA A 1138 -16.25 -12.21 49.26
C ALA A 1138 -16.34 -11.02 50.25
N ASN A 1139 -15.84 -11.18 51.48
CA ASN A 1139 -15.72 -10.06 52.42
C ASN A 1139 -14.74 -8.99 51.91
N ASP A 1140 -13.70 -9.41 51.18
CA ASP A 1140 -12.73 -8.58 50.49
C ASP A 1140 -13.05 -8.43 48.99
N TRP A 1141 -14.34 -8.33 48.61
CA TRP A 1141 -14.78 -8.26 47.20
C TRP A 1141 -14.09 -7.17 46.34
N GLN A 1142 -13.58 -6.11 46.98
CA GLN A 1142 -12.84 -5.01 46.35
C GLN A 1142 -11.44 -5.41 45.88
N ARG A 1143 -10.91 -6.55 46.34
CA ARG A 1143 -9.62 -7.09 45.95
C ARG A 1143 -9.72 -7.76 44.58
N GLU A 1144 -9.26 -7.08 43.54
CA GLU A 1144 -9.14 -7.60 42.16
C GLU A 1144 -8.58 -9.03 42.06
N TYR A 1145 -9.00 -9.77 41.04
CA TYR A 1145 -8.41 -11.07 40.69
C TYR A 1145 -7.14 -10.89 39.87
N GLN A 1146 -6.06 -11.51 40.33
CA GLN A 1146 -4.78 -11.49 39.61
C GLN A 1146 -4.75 -12.53 38.50
N VAL A 1147 -4.02 -12.22 37.43
CA VAL A 1147 -3.94 -13.03 36.20
C VAL A 1147 -3.48 -14.46 36.51
N TYR A 1148 -2.35 -14.58 37.22
CA TYR A 1148 -1.77 -15.86 37.62
C TYR A 1148 -2.71 -16.64 38.56
N GLU A 1149 -3.46 -15.94 39.42
CA GLU A 1149 -4.46 -16.52 40.30
C GLU A 1149 -5.60 -17.17 39.50
N ALA A 1150 -6.05 -16.52 38.43
CA ALA A 1150 -7.05 -17.03 37.49
C ALA A 1150 -6.53 -18.26 36.72
N LEU A 1151 -5.29 -18.22 36.22
CA LEU A 1151 -4.68 -19.34 35.51
C LEU A 1151 -4.52 -20.59 36.39
N GLU A 1152 -3.97 -20.42 37.60
CA GLU A 1152 -3.82 -21.51 38.56
C GLU A 1152 -5.18 -21.93 39.17
N GLY A 1153 -6.18 -21.05 39.18
CA GLY A 1153 -7.57 -21.40 39.45
C GLY A 1153 -8.16 -22.34 38.38
N TYR A 1154 -7.90 -22.03 37.11
CA TYR A 1154 -8.39 -22.78 35.95
C TYR A 1154 -7.72 -24.14 35.82
N LYS A 1155 -6.38 -24.21 35.90
CA LYS A 1155 -5.61 -25.48 35.90
C LYS A 1155 -6.08 -26.43 36.99
N ARG A 1156 -6.30 -25.94 38.22
CA ARG A 1156 -6.80 -26.76 39.33
C ARG A 1156 -8.24 -27.21 39.13
N ALA A 1157 -9.10 -26.38 38.52
CA ALA A 1157 -10.46 -26.78 38.16
C ALA A 1157 -10.45 -27.92 37.12
N ALA A 1158 -9.71 -27.75 36.03
CA ALA A 1158 -9.52 -28.77 35.01
C ALA A 1158 -8.99 -30.09 35.60
N ALA A 1159 -7.91 -30.04 36.38
CA ALA A 1159 -7.35 -31.21 37.07
C ALA A 1159 -8.29 -31.87 38.11
N THR A 1160 -9.25 -31.13 38.66
CA THR A 1160 -10.26 -31.68 39.60
C THR A 1160 -11.38 -32.41 38.86
N HIS A 1161 -11.72 -31.98 37.64
CA HIS A 1161 -12.77 -32.57 36.81
C HIS A 1161 -12.26 -33.57 35.76
N GLY A 1162 -10.95 -33.64 35.54
CA GLY A 1162 -10.32 -34.50 34.53
C GLY A 1162 -10.19 -33.87 33.14
N TRP A 1163 -10.53 -32.58 32.99
CA TRP A 1163 -10.51 -31.87 31.72
C TRP A 1163 -9.09 -31.51 31.25
N GLN A 1164 -8.89 -31.48 29.94
CA GLN A 1164 -7.66 -31.03 29.30
C GLN A 1164 -7.60 -29.51 29.15
N VAL A 1165 -6.44 -28.96 29.51
CA VAL A 1165 -6.13 -27.52 29.44
C VAL A 1165 -5.69 -27.16 28.00
N PRO A 1166 -6.22 -26.08 27.39
CA PRO A 1166 -5.85 -25.65 26.04
C PRO A 1166 -4.35 -25.42 25.85
N VAL A 1167 -3.80 -26.01 24.79
CA VAL A 1167 -2.38 -25.88 24.43
C VAL A 1167 -2.05 -24.41 24.19
N GLY A 1168 -1.02 -23.90 24.89
CA GLY A 1168 -0.58 -22.51 24.78
C GLY A 1168 -1.35 -21.52 25.65
N ILE A 1169 -2.27 -21.94 26.53
CA ILE A 1169 -2.98 -21.03 27.46
C ILE A 1169 -2.02 -20.19 28.32
N GLU A 1170 -0.82 -20.67 28.62
CA GLU A 1170 0.18 -19.88 29.34
C GLU A 1170 0.76 -18.74 28.50
N LYS A 1171 0.88 -18.88 27.17
CA LYS A 1171 1.29 -17.77 26.29
C LYS A 1171 0.20 -16.71 26.18
N LEU A 1172 -1.06 -17.13 26.18
CA LEU A 1172 -2.23 -16.24 26.16
C LEU A 1172 -2.33 -15.37 27.44
N VAL A 1173 -1.69 -15.79 28.53
CA VAL A 1173 -1.89 -15.28 29.90
C VAL A 1173 -0.55 -14.77 30.51
N ARG A 1174 0.41 -14.41 29.65
CA ARG A 1174 1.66 -13.69 29.96
C ARG A 1174 1.65 -12.31 29.30
#